data_AF-A0AA38SJV8-F1
#
_entry.id   AF-A0AA38SJV8-F1
#
_cell.length_a   1.000
_cell.length_b   1.000
_cell.length_c   1.000
_cell.angle_alpha   90.00
_cell.angle_beta   90.00
_cell.angle_gamma   90.00
#
_symmetry.space_group_name_H-M   'P 1'
#
loop_
_entity.id
_entity.type
_entity.pdbx_description
1 polymer ?
#
loop_
_entity_poly.entity_id
_entity_poly.type
_entity_poly.pdbx_seq_one_letter_code
_entity_poly.pdbx_strand_id
1 'polypeptide(L)'
;MASCPPFQFSGDYYRLSGDGGGCVRQTSFFGGKAVLNQGVGYSVILGFGAFFAFFTSFLVWLEKRYVGAQHTSEWFNTAGRNVKTGLIASVIVSQWTWAATILQSSNVAWEYGVSGPFWYASGATIQVLLFGVMAIEIKRKAPHAHTVCEIVKARYVYIYFKIYNGYGERPHIVFLVFCFMTNIIVTAMLLLGGSAVVNALTGVNIYAASFLIPLGVIVYTLAGGLKATFLASYIHSVIVLLTLKKSNYSLRTYLSTCVLTFVGRLVPLSVHVVLVIFVFLVYTTSSELGSPSVVYQRLMEVSSRSRMCQEPLSHNGQACGPVDGNYKGSYLTMLSSGGLVFGIINIVGNFGTVFVDNGYWVSAIAARPSSTHKGYLLGGLVWFAVPFSLATALGLGALALDLPLSASEAGRGLVPAATATALMGKGGSVLLLTMLFMAVTSAGSSELIAVSSLCTYDIYRTYINPYANGKQILRVSRAVVFSFGCFMGILAVILNKVGVSLGWMYLAMGVFIGSAVIPIAFMLLWRKANAFGAILGTIVGCLLGIVTWLSVARVEYGRVNLDTTGRNAPMLAGNLVSILTGGAVHAVCSFLRPQNYDWETTREITVVEKERSELEVDEFKEEKLINAKKWIIKWGVGFTFVIVVLWPVLSLPARDFSKGYFTVWAVVAIAWGTIGSAVIIVLPLAESWQTIQSVMIGMFTNDKLVGKIDELNLKLETIIKAVPDAERIYLLEKGKMKKNETSLIV
;
A
#
# COMPACT_ATOMS: atom_id res chain seq x y z
N MET A 1 -7.95 44.74 24.61
CA MET A 1 -8.44 44.39 23.26
C MET A 1 -7.64 43.21 22.75
N ALA A 2 -8.28 42.07 22.47
CA ALA A 2 -7.58 40.94 21.87
C ALA A 2 -7.12 41.34 20.45
N SER A 3 -5.82 41.23 20.16
CA SER A 3 -5.30 41.46 18.81
C SER A 3 -5.97 40.51 17.81
N CYS A 4 -6.51 41.05 16.72
CA CYS A 4 -7.03 40.28 15.59
C CYS A 4 -6.07 40.45 14.40
N PRO A 5 -5.51 39.38 13.82
CA PRO A 5 -5.64 37.97 14.22
C PRO A 5 -4.94 37.64 15.57
N PRO A 6 -5.29 36.52 16.23
CA PRO A 6 -4.59 36.04 17.42
C PRO A 6 -3.11 35.79 17.16
N PHE A 7 -2.77 35.29 15.97
CA PHE A 7 -1.40 35.05 15.53
C PHE A 7 -1.12 35.87 14.28
N GLN A 8 0.03 36.55 14.22
CA GLN A 8 0.38 37.40 13.07
C GLN A 8 0.40 36.61 11.75
N PHE A 9 0.84 35.35 11.79
CA PHE A 9 0.95 34.50 10.62
C PHE A 9 -0.37 33.87 10.15
N SER A 10 -1.46 34.02 10.90
CA SER A 10 -2.76 33.40 10.56
C SER A 10 -3.77 34.42 10.02
N GLY A 11 -3.35 35.65 9.70
CA GLY A 11 -4.23 36.78 9.38
C GLY A 11 -5.27 36.51 8.32
N ASP A 12 -4.93 35.77 7.26
CA ASP A 12 -5.81 35.47 6.14
C ASP A 12 -7.08 34.69 6.54
N TYR A 13 -7.05 34.01 7.68
CA TYR A 13 -8.13 33.16 8.17
C TYR A 13 -9.00 33.83 9.23
N TYR A 14 -8.71 35.08 9.61
CA TYR A 14 -9.48 35.84 10.58
C TYR A 14 -9.99 37.14 9.96
N ARG A 15 -11.15 37.59 10.43
CA ARG A 15 -11.75 38.87 10.05
C ARG A 15 -12.25 39.60 11.28
N LEU A 16 -12.28 40.92 11.21
CA LEU A 16 -12.94 41.74 12.24
C LEU A 16 -14.46 41.57 12.10
N SER A 17 -15.13 41.37 13.24
CA SER A 17 -16.58 41.34 13.35
C SER A 17 -17.15 42.71 12.96
N GLY A 18 -18.33 42.72 12.32
CA GLY A 18 -18.96 43.94 11.77
C GLY A 18 -19.38 44.97 12.83
N ASP A 19 -19.38 44.58 14.11
CA ASP A 19 -19.63 45.43 15.29
C ASP A 19 -18.35 46.09 15.84
N GLY A 20 -17.20 45.89 15.20
CA GLY A 20 -15.93 46.58 15.50
C GLY A 20 -15.19 46.09 16.75
N GLY A 21 -15.73 45.09 17.48
CA GLY A 21 -15.17 44.64 18.76
C GLY A 21 -14.58 43.22 18.80
N GLY A 22 -14.92 42.34 17.84
CA GLY A 22 -14.59 40.91 17.88
C GLY A 22 -13.73 40.40 16.73
N CYS A 23 -12.96 39.33 16.96
CA CYS A 23 -12.20 38.62 15.92
C CYS A 23 -12.92 37.31 15.55
N VAL A 24 -13.21 37.09 14.27
CA VAL A 24 -13.96 35.94 13.77
C VAL A 24 -13.03 35.06 12.93
N ARG A 25 -12.93 33.77 13.24
CA ARG A 25 -12.18 32.81 12.41
C ARG A 25 -13.09 32.18 11.35
N GLN A 26 -12.53 31.91 10.18
CA GLN A 26 -13.21 31.11 9.14
C GLN A 26 -13.64 29.74 9.71
N THR A 27 -14.82 29.27 9.30
CA THR A 27 -15.43 28.01 9.78
C THR A 27 -14.81 26.75 9.16
N SER A 28 -14.29 26.87 7.94
CA SER A 28 -13.73 25.77 7.14
C SER A 28 -12.69 26.33 6.17
N PHE A 29 -11.66 25.54 5.88
CA PHE A 29 -10.59 25.94 4.96
C PHE A 29 -11.07 25.96 3.51
N PHE A 30 -11.78 24.92 3.07
CA PHE A 30 -12.27 24.85 1.70
C PHE A 30 -13.59 25.60 1.51
N GLY A 31 -14.43 25.72 2.55
CA GLY A 31 -15.69 26.47 2.50
C GLY A 31 -16.64 26.05 1.37
N GLY A 32 -16.54 24.80 0.90
CA GLY A 32 -17.27 24.31 -0.28
C GLY A 32 -16.79 24.85 -1.63
N LYS A 33 -15.72 25.64 -1.66
CA LYS A 33 -15.11 26.20 -2.88
C LYS A 33 -13.89 25.37 -3.28
N ALA A 34 -13.94 24.81 -4.48
CA ALA A 34 -12.82 24.07 -5.04
C ALA A 34 -11.66 25.00 -5.43
N VAL A 35 -10.43 24.57 -5.14
CA VAL A 35 -9.20 25.31 -5.47
C VAL A 35 -8.87 25.22 -6.96
N LEU A 36 -9.17 24.06 -7.54
CA LEU A 36 -8.97 23.70 -8.94
C LEU A 36 -10.33 23.61 -9.64
N ASN A 37 -10.34 23.76 -10.96
CA ASN A 37 -11.55 23.55 -11.74
C ASN A 37 -11.87 22.05 -11.87
N GLN A 38 -13.13 21.73 -12.17
CA GLN A 38 -13.57 20.35 -12.39
C GLN A 38 -12.85 19.68 -13.56
N GLY A 39 -12.44 20.47 -14.57
CA GLY A 39 -11.70 19.97 -15.72
C GLY A 39 -10.37 19.31 -15.33
N VAL A 40 -9.63 19.89 -14.37
CA VAL A 40 -8.40 19.26 -13.83
C VAL A 40 -8.75 17.96 -13.10
N GLY A 41 -9.84 17.94 -12.33
CA GLY A 41 -10.32 16.73 -11.64
C GLY A 41 -10.60 15.57 -12.61
N TYR A 42 -11.43 15.79 -13.63
CA TYR A 42 -11.71 14.78 -14.65
C TYR A 42 -10.48 14.41 -15.48
N SER A 43 -9.59 15.37 -15.75
CA SER A 43 -8.33 15.09 -16.47
C SER A 43 -7.41 14.17 -15.67
N VAL A 44 -7.33 14.34 -14.36
CA VAL A 44 -6.56 13.42 -13.50
C VAL A 44 -7.24 12.06 -13.45
N ILE A 45 -8.55 11.98 -13.21
CA ILE A 45 -9.24 10.69 -13.05
C ILE A 45 -9.26 9.88 -14.35
N LEU A 46 -9.72 10.48 -15.44
CA LEU A 46 -9.90 9.79 -16.72
C LEU A 46 -8.64 9.82 -17.57
N GLY A 47 -7.96 10.97 -17.63
CA GLY A 47 -6.77 11.13 -18.47
C GLY A 47 -5.59 10.28 -18.00
N PHE A 48 -5.33 10.20 -16.68
CA PHE A 48 -4.26 9.32 -16.19
C PHE A 48 -4.66 7.85 -16.35
N GLY A 49 -5.91 7.50 -16.03
CA GLY A 49 -6.41 6.14 -16.23
C GLY A 49 -6.24 5.66 -17.67
N ALA A 50 -6.65 6.47 -18.65
CA ALA A 50 -6.49 6.19 -20.07
C ALA A 50 -5.02 6.12 -20.51
N PHE A 51 -4.19 7.04 -20.02
CA PHE A 51 -2.75 7.02 -20.29
C PHE A 51 -2.10 5.71 -19.81
N PHE A 52 -2.38 5.28 -18.58
CA PHE A 52 -1.81 4.03 -18.07
C PHE A 52 -2.36 2.81 -18.77
N ALA A 53 -3.65 2.78 -19.08
CA ALA A 53 -4.24 1.72 -19.89
C ALA A 53 -3.51 1.56 -21.23
N PHE A 54 -3.32 2.66 -21.96
CA PHE A 54 -2.61 2.65 -23.23
C PHE A 54 -1.14 2.23 -23.05
N PHE A 55 -0.43 2.87 -22.12
CA PHE A 55 1.01 2.69 -21.97
C PHE A 55 1.38 1.29 -21.45
N THR A 56 0.64 0.77 -20.47
CA THR A 56 0.86 -0.59 -19.94
C THR A 56 0.55 -1.64 -20.99
N SER A 57 -0.54 -1.46 -21.75
CA SER A 57 -0.87 -2.32 -22.88
C SER A 57 0.22 -2.28 -23.95
N PHE A 58 0.78 -1.10 -24.22
CA PHE A 58 1.90 -0.92 -25.15
C PHE A 58 3.18 -1.64 -24.67
N LEU A 59 3.53 -1.51 -23.38
CA LEU A 59 4.69 -2.21 -22.81
C LEU A 59 4.51 -3.72 -22.82
N VAL A 60 3.32 -4.21 -22.46
CA VAL A 60 2.95 -5.62 -22.54
C VAL A 60 3.08 -6.12 -23.98
N TRP A 61 2.62 -5.33 -24.95
CA TRP A 61 2.77 -5.64 -26.36
C TRP A 61 4.24 -5.67 -26.79
N LEU A 62 5.07 -4.70 -26.35
CA LEU A 62 6.51 -4.70 -26.61
C LEU A 62 7.18 -5.95 -26.04
N GLU A 63 6.84 -6.34 -24.82
CA GLU A 63 7.39 -7.53 -24.19
C GLU A 63 7.02 -8.80 -24.97
N LYS A 64 5.75 -8.94 -25.36
CA LYS A 64 5.30 -10.04 -26.20
C LYS A 64 6.03 -10.07 -27.54
N ARG A 65 6.21 -8.91 -28.17
CA ARG A 65 6.79 -8.78 -29.51
C ARG A 65 8.30 -8.99 -29.55
N TYR A 66 9.02 -8.48 -28.55
CA TYR A 66 10.48 -8.39 -28.54
C TYR A 66 11.13 -9.28 -27.48
N VAL A 67 10.47 -9.58 -26.35
CA VAL A 67 11.00 -10.49 -25.32
C VAL A 67 10.52 -11.94 -25.55
N GLY A 68 9.35 -12.11 -26.18
CA GLY A 68 8.77 -13.43 -26.46
C GLY A 68 8.06 -14.04 -25.25
N ALA A 69 7.70 -13.21 -24.26
CA ALA A 69 6.95 -13.62 -23.08
C ALA A 69 5.57 -14.18 -23.48
N GLN A 70 5.18 -15.33 -22.90
CA GLN A 70 3.84 -15.88 -23.06
C GLN A 70 2.96 -15.44 -21.89
N HIS A 71 1.77 -14.91 -22.20
CA HIS A 71 0.77 -14.50 -21.21
C HIS A 71 -0.04 -15.72 -20.75
N THR A 72 0.57 -16.52 -19.89
CA THR A 72 -0.06 -17.64 -19.17
C THR A 72 -0.90 -17.12 -18.01
N SER A 73 -1.78 -17.97 -17.49
CA SER A 73 -2.57 -17.68 -16.28
C SER A 73 -1.66 -17.56 -15.04
N GLU A 74 -0.61 -18.39 -14.99
CA GLU A 74 0.43 -18.34 -13.97
C GLU A 74 1.16 -17.00 -13.96
N TRP A 75 1.57 -16.51 -15.13
CA TRP A 75 2.29 -15.24 -15.23
C TRP A 75 1.40 -14.04 -14.89
N PHE A 76 0.11 -14.09 -15.24
CA PHE A 76 -0.87 -13.06 -14.88
C PHE A 76 -1.03 -12.91 -13.36
N ASN A 77 -0.99 -14.02 -12.61
CA ASN A 77 -1.23 -14.04 -11.16
C ASN A 77 0.04 -14.04 -10.29
N THR A 78 1.19 -14.49 -10.80
CA THR A 78 2.42 -14.69 -10.01
C THR A 78 3.63 -13.87 -10.49
N ALA A 79 3.49 -13.18 -11.62
CA ALA A 79 4.57 -12.42 -12.28
C ALA A 79 5.86 -13.25 -12.52
N GLY A 80 5.74 -14.57 -12.70
CA GLY A 80 6.87 -15.47 -12.98
C GLY A 80 7.78 -15.77 -11.79
N ARG A 81 7.40 -15.39 -10.56
CA ARG A 81 8.08 -15.75 -9.29
C ARG A 81 9.58 -15.36 -9.18
N ASN A 82 10.07 -14.44 -10.01
CA ASN A 82 11.50 -14.07 -10.11
C ASN A 82 11.73 -12.56 -9.83
N VAL A 83 11.07 -12.03 -8.81
CA VAL A 83 11.19 -10.61 -8.44
C VAL A 83 12.39 -10.40 -7.50
N LYS A 84 13.31 -9.49 -7.86
CA LYS A 84 14.54 -9.16 -7.10
C LYS A 84 14.28 -8.27 -5.87
N THR A 85 15.29 -8.08 -5.02
CA THR A 85 15.18 -7.45 -3.69
C THR A 85 14.67 -6.02 -3.72
N GLY A 86 15.31 -5.15 -4.50
CA GLY A 86 14.90 -3.76 -4.64
C GLY A 86 13.50 -3.66 -5.18
N LEU A 87 13.17 -4.50 -6.16
CA LEU A 87 11.82 -4.52 -6.69
C LEU A 87 10.76 -4.97 -5.67
N ILE A 88 11.02 -6.03 -4.89
CA ILE A 88 10.13 -6.44 -3.80
C ILE A 88 9.92 -5.30 -2.80
N ALA A 89 11.01 -4.62 -2.39
CA ALA A 89 10.92 -3.49 -1.45
C ALA A 89 10.04 -2.36 -2.01
N SER A 90 10.20 -2.02 -3.29
CA SER A 90 9.36 -1.02 -3.97
C SER A 90 7.89 -1.44 -4.02
N VAL A 91 7.61 -2.70 -4.33
CA VAL A 91 6.24 -3.22 -4.39
C VAL A 91 5.60 -3.13 -3.00
N ILE A 92 6.30 -3.53 -1.95
CA ILE A 92 5.81 -3.46 -0.56
C ILE A 92 5.47 -2.02 -0.19
N VAL A 93 6.40 -1.07 -0.44
CA VAL A 93 6.17 0.35 -0.12
C VAL A 93 4.98 0.89 -0.92
N SER A 94 4.87 0.57 -2.21
CA SER A 94 3.77 1.01 -3.07
C SER A 94 2.43 0.44 -2.62
N GLN A 95 2.39 -0.86 -2.32
CA GLN A 95 1.18 -1.55 -1.87
C GLN A 95 0.67 -1.04 -0.54
N TRP A 96 1.52 -0.49 0.33
CA TRP A 96 1.13 0.11 1.61
C TRP A 96 0.97 1.62 1.59
N THR A 97 1.39 2.30 0.51
CA THR A 97 1.21 3.74 0.39
C THR A 97 -0.20 4.01 -0.13
N TRP A 98 -1.19 3.78 0.74
CA TRP A 98 -2.59 4.02 0.45
C TRP A 98 -2.95 5.50 0.50
N ALA A 99 -4.17 5.82 0.06
CA ALA A 99 -4.81 7.08 0.40
C ALA A 99 -4.77 7.34 1.92
N ALA A 100 -5.08 6.33 2.74
CA ALA A 100 -5.00 6.46 4.20
C ALA A 100 -3.60 6.85 4.69
N THR A 101 -2.54 6.25 4.13
CA THR A 101 -1.14 6.54 4.50
C THR A 101 -0.76 7.99 4.30
N ILE A 102 -1.32 8.66 3.28
CA ILE A 102 -1.08 10.07 3.00
C ILE A 102 -1.98 10.96 3.85
N LEU A 103 -3.27 10.62 3.88
CA LEU A 103 -4.34 11.47 4.41
C LEU A 103 -4.53 11.30 5.91
N GLN A 104 -4.63 10.06 6.39
CA GLN A 104 -4.89 9.74 7.80
C GLN A 104 -3.65 10.01 8.68
N SER A 105 -2.44 9.74 8.19
CA SER A 105 -1.21 10.04 8.94
C SER A 105 -1.07 11.54 9.26
N SER A 106 -1.36 12.39 8.27
CA SER A 106 -1.38 13.84 8.43
C SER A 106 -2.56 14.30 9.31
N ASN A 107 -3.69 13.60 9.25
CA ASN A 107 -4.83 13.87 10.13
C ASN A 107 -4.49 13.62 11.60
N VAL A 108 -3.89 12.48 11.94
CA VAL A 108 -3.52 12.20 13.33
C VAL A 108 -2.38 13.09 13.85
N ALA A 109 -1.57 13.64 12.94
CA ALA A 109 -0.60 14.67 13.29
C ALA A 109 -1.25 16.02 13.63
N TRP A 110 -2.33 16.36 12.94
CA TRP A 110 -3.16 17.52 13.27
C TRP A 110 -3.91 17.31 14.59
N GLU A 111 -4.37 16.09 14.88
CA GLU A 111 -5.07 15.76 16.13
C GLU A 111 -4.12 15.71 17.35
N TYR A 112 -2.97 15.03 17.24
CA TYR A 112 -2.14 14.66 18.40
C TYR A 112 -0.73 15.30 18.40
N GLY A 113 -0.38 16.09 17.39
CA GLY A 113 0.97 16.64 17.25
C GLY A 113 2.00 15.57 16.87
N VAL A 114 3.25 15.70 17.36
CA VAL A 114 4.38 14.81 17.00
C VAL A 114 4.13 13.33 17.32
N SER A 115 3.27 13.03 18.29
CA SER A 115 2.87 11.67 18.65
C SER A 115 2.12 10.96 17.50
N GLY A 116 1.31 11.71 16.74
CA GLY A 116 0.50 11.19 15.63
C GLY A 116 1.31 10.55 14.49
N PRO A 117 2.20 11.27 13.79
CA PRO A 117 3.05 10.73 12.73
C PRO A 117 3.82 9.50 13.17
N PHE A 118 4.32 9.52 14.41
CA PHE A 118 5.12 8.45 14.96
C PHE A 118 4.30 7.18 15.18
N TRP A 119 3.17 7.25 15.89
CA TRP A 119 2.33 6.08 16.16
C TRP A 119 1.67 5.53 14.89
N TYR A 120 1.41 6.40 13.90
CA TYR A 120 1.00 5.95 12.57
C TYR A 120 2.09 5.12 11.90
N ALA A 121 3.29 5.68 11.74
CA ALA A 121 4.38 5.04 11.02
C ALA A 121 4.92 3.79 11.74
N SER A 122 5.17 3.89 13.04
CA SER A 122 5.63 2.76 13.86
C SER A 122 4.58 1.66 13.89
N GLY A 123 3.32 2.02 14.14
CA GLY A 123 2.26 1.07 14.36
C GLY A 123 1.94 0.20 13.15
N ALA A 124 2.20 0.70 11.93
CA ALA A 124 1.96 -0.01 10.68
C ALA A 124 3.23 -0.68 10.09
N THR A 125 4.43 -0.34 10.56
CA THR A 125 5.66 -0.97 10.05
C THR A 125 5.87 -2.38 10.60
N ILE A 126 5.38 -2.67 11.81
CA ILE A 126 5.59 -3.94 12.51
C ILE A 126 5.10 -5.14 11.69
N GLN A 127 3.93 -4.98 11.09
CA GLN A 127 3.22 -6.04 10.37
C GLN A 127 3.96 -6.41 9.09
N VAL A 128 4.53 -5.43 8.38
CA VAL A 128 5.39 -5.69 7.20
C VAL A 128 6.56 -6.60 7.56
N LEU A 129 7.24 -6.27 8.67
CA LEU A 129 8.43 -6.98 9.09
C LEU A 129 8.11 -8.40 9.56
N LEU A 130 7.03 -8.57 10.33
CA LEU A 130 6.57 -9.88 10.77
C LEU A 130 6.01 -10.70 9.61
N PHE A 131 5.34 -10.08 8.65
CA PHE A 131 4.85 -10.76 7.46
C PHE A 131 6.01 -11.26 6.58
N GLY A 132 7.17 -10.61 6.60
CA GLY A 132 8.37 -11.14 5.96
C GLY A 132 8.77 -12.54 6.46
N VAL A 133 8.45 -12.90 7.71
CA VAL A 133 8.63 -14.26 8.23
C VAL A 133 7.67 -15.23 7.53
N MET A 134 6.41 -14.81 7.37
CA MET A 134 5.39 -15.57 6.63
C MET A 134 5.80 -15.76 5.18
N ALA A 135 6.30 -14.70 4.53
CA ALA A 135 6.78 -14.74 3.15
C ALA A 135 7.87 -15.79 2.93
N ILE A 136 8.80 -15.97 3.87
CA ILE A 136 9.81 -17.05 3.82
C ILE A 136 9.20 -18.42 4.11
N GLU A 137 8.29 -18.53 5.08
CA GLU A 137 7.61 -19.80 5.38
C GLU A 137 6.78 -20.32 4.21
N ILE A 138 6.14 -19.44 3.44
CA ILE A 138 5.43 -19.82 2.20
C ILE A 138 6.39 -20.53 1.24
N LYS A 139 7.60 -19.99 1.01
CA LYS A 139 8.59 -20.62 0.12
C LYS A 139 9.02 -22.01 0.58
N ARG A 140 8.99 -22.24 1.90
CA ARG A 140 9.44 -23.49 2.51
C ARG A 140 8.34 -24.56 2.59
N LYS A 141 7.08 -24.14 2.74
CA LYS A 141 5.94 -25.02 3.05
C LYS A 141 4.86 -25.06 1.98
N ALA A 142 4.74 -24.02 1.15
CA ALA A 142 3.74 -23.91 0.10
C ALA A 142 4.30 -23.16 -1.14
N PRO A 143 5.41 -23.64 -1.75
CA PRO A 143 6.09 -22.93 -2.84
C PRO A 143 5.24 -22.79 -4.11
N HIS A 144 4.23 -23.63 -4.28
CA HIS A 144 3.39 -23.68 -5.47
C HIS A 144 2.03 -22.98 -5.33
N ALA A 145 1.69 -22.48 -4.14
CA ALA A 145 0.42 -21.79 -3.90
C ALA A 145 0.27 -20.50 -4.71
N HIS A 146 -0.98 -20.10 -4.96
CA HIS A 146 -1.35 -18.84 -5.59
C HIS A 146 -2.05 -17.91 -4.60
N THR A 147 -2.79 -18.45 -3.64
CA THR A 147 -3.50 -17.67 -2.62
C THR A 147 -3.27 -18.21 -1.21
N VAL A 148 -3.60 -17.41 -0.19
CA VAL A 148 -3.60 -17.86 1.21
C VAL A 148 -4.65 -18.95 1.47
N CYS A 149 -5.79 -18.87 0.78
CA CYS A 149 -6.91 -19.78 0.97
C CYS A 149 -6.61 -21.20 0.44
N GLU A 150 -5.79 -21.33 -0.61
CA GLU A 150 -5.29 -22.64 -1.05
C GLU A 150 -4.44 -23.32 0.04
N ILE A 151 -3.64 -22.55 0.77
CA ILE A 151 -2.84 -23.06 1.89
C ILE A 151 -3.75 -23.47 3.05
N VAL A 152 -4.78 -22.67 3.36
CA VAL A 152 -5.82 -22.99 4.36
C VAL A 152 -6.49 -24.32 4.00
N LYS A 153 -6.87 -24.48 2.74
CA LYS A 153 -7.50 -25.69 2.23
C LYS A 153 -6.58 -26.89 2.38
N ALA A 154 -5.36 -26.81 1.84
CA ALA A 154 -4.41 -27.91 1.89
C ALA A 154 -4.07 -28.35 3.34
N ARG A 155 -3.98 -27.40 4.28
CA ARG A 155 -3.71 -27.71 5.69
C ARG A 155 -4.94 -28.18 6.46
N TYR A 156 -6.00 -27.37 6.50
CA TYR A 156 -7.09 -27.58 7.45
C TYR A 156 -8.22 -28.44 6.87
N VAL A 157 -8.52 -28.36 5.56
CA VAL A 157 -9.60 -29.16 4.95
C VAL A 157 -9.22 -30.64 4.89
N TYR A 158 -7.96 -30.96 4.54
CA TYR A 158 -7.48 -32.35 4.50
C TYR A 158 -7.61 -33.06 5.86
N ILE A 159 -7.17 -32.41 6.94
CA ILE A 159 -7.25 -32.98 8.29
C ILE A 159 -8.69 -32.99 8.81
N TYR A 160 -9.47 -31.94 8.57
CA TYR A 160 -10.86 -31.86 9.04
C TYR A 160 -11.74 -32.92 8.38
N PHE A 161 -11.54 -33.19 7.07
CA PHE A 161 -12.18 -34.28 6.35
C PHE A 161 -11.84 -35.65 6.96
N LYS A 162 -10.56 -35.88 7.30
CA LYS A 162 -10.09 -37.13 7.92
C LYS A 162 -10.68 -37.38 9.32
N ILE A 163 -11.05 -36.33 10.06
CA ILE A 163 -11.53 -36.44 11.45
C ILE A 163 -13.08 -36.43 11.56
N TYR A 164 -13.80 -35.66 10.73
CA TYR A 164 -15.23 -35.36 10.94
C TYR A 164 -16.20 -35.94 9.88
N ASN A 165 -15.80 -36.95 9.09
CA ASN A 165 -16.67 -37.70 8.18
C ASN A 165 -17.60 -36.81 7.31
N GLY A 166 -17.02 -35.99 6.43
CA GLY A 166 -17.76 -35.39 5.30
C GLY A 166 -17.99 -33.87 5.30
N TYR A 167 -17.72 -33.13 6.39
CA TYR A 167 -17.86 -31.66 6.41
C TYR A 167 -16.56 -30.91 6.07
N GLY A 168 -15.88 -31.33 5.00
CA GLY A 168 -14.47 -31.01 4.75
C GLY A 168 -14.14 -29.53 4.51
N GLU A 169 -15.06 -28.69 4.04
CA GLU A 169 -14.69 -27.42 3.39
C GLU A 169 -14.85 -26.16 4.27
N ARG A 170 -15.36 -26.33 5.51
CA ARG A 170 -15.69 -25.21 6.41
C ARG A 170 -14.51 -24.26 6.70
N PRO A 171 -13.27 -24.73 6.98
CA PRO A 171 -12.16 -23.81 7.22
C PRO A 171 -11.90 -22.90 6.03
N HIS A 172 -11.90 -23.48 4.83
CA HIS A 172 -11.64 -22.74 3.59
C HIS A 172 -12.66 -21.63 3.38
N ILE A 173 -13.95 -21.92 3.51
CA ILE A 173 -15.03 -20.93 3.35
C ILE A 173 -14.92 -19.79 4.38
N VAL A 174 -14.63 -20.10 5.64
CA VAL A 174 -14.50 -19.09 6.70
C VAL A 174 -13.36 -18.12 6.38
N PHE A 175 -12.17 -18.62 6.06
CA PHE A 175 -11.04 -17.75 5.73
C PHE A 175 -11.25 -16.99 4.42
N LEU A 176 -11.91 -17.60 3.44
CA LEU A 176 -12.28 -16.94 2.20
C LEU A 176 -13.19 -15.73 2.44
N VAL A 177 -14.19 -15.86 3.33
CA VAL A 177 -15.05 -14.72 3.75
C VAL A 177 -14.23 -13.60 4.38
N PHE A 178 -13.29 -13.93 5.27
CA PHE A 178 -12.42 -12.92 5.91
C PHE A 178 -11.46 -12.24 4.93
N CYS A 179 -10.93 -12.98 3.95
CA CYS A 179 -10.12 -12.40 2.88
C CYS A 179 -10.94 -11.41 2.04
N PHE A 180 -12.13 -11.81 1.57
CA PHE A 180 -13.02 -10.89 0.84
C PHE A 180 -13.43 -9.68 1.66
N MET A 181 -13.79 -9.89 2.95
CA MET A 181 -14.12 -8.79 3.85
C MET A 181 -12.94 -7.80 3.97
N THR A 182 -11.72 -8.31 4.05
CA THR A 182 -10.51 -7.48 4.08
C THR A 182 -10.31 -6.70 2.78
N ASN A 183 -10.35 -7.37 1.63
CA ASN A 183 -10.18 -6.70 0.32
C ASN A 183 -11.28 -5.64 0.07
N ILE A 184 -12.51 -5.89 0.52
CA ILE A 184 -13.61 -4.91 0.47
C ILE A 184 -13.31 -3.70 1.34
N ILE A 185 -12.88 -3.91 2.59
CA ILE A 185 -12.55 -2.82 3.54
C ILE A 185 -11.40 -1.98 2.99
N VAL A 186 -10.29 -2.61 2.55
CA VAL A 186 -9.12 -1.92 2.00
C VAL A 186 -9.50 -1.11 0.76
N THR A 187 -10.22 -1.71 -0.19
CA THR A 187 -10.63 -1.01 -1.41
C THR A 187 -11.62 0.12 -1.11
N ALA A 188 -12.50 -0.04 -0.12
CA ALA A 188 -13.40 1.02 0.33
C ALA A 188 -12.63 2.23 0.87
N MET A 189 -11.59 2.01 1.70
CA MET A 189 -10.74 3.09 2.20
C MET A 189 -10.03 3.85 1.07
N LEU A 190 -9.52 3.14 0.06
CA LEU A 190 -8.87 3.76 -1.10
C LEU A 190 -9.82 4.72 -1.83
N LEU A 191 -11.07 4.29 -2.07
CA LEU A 191 -12.06 5.08 -2.79
C LEU A 191 -12.65 6.22 -1.97
N LEU A 192 -12.89 6.01 -0.67
CA LEU A 192 -13.35 7.07 0.23
C LEU A 192 -12.32 8.21 0.30
N GLY A 193 -11.03 7.89 0.51
CA GLY A 193 -9.96 8.89 0.54
C GLY A 193 -9.76 9.58 -0.81
N GLY A 194 -9.71 8.80 -1.90
CA GLY A 194 -9.52 9.32 -3.26
C GLY A 194 -10.65 10.27 -3.69
N SER A 195 -11.90 9.85 -3.52
CA SER A 195 -13.07 10.64 -3.92
C SER A 195 -13.24 11.91 -3.08
N ALA A 196 -12.96 11.86 -1.78
CA ALA A 196 -13.05 13.02 -0.89
C ALA A 196 -12.08 14.14 -1.29
N VAL A 197 -10.82 13.80 -1.59
CA VAL A 197 -9.82 14.80 -1.99
C VAL A 197 -10.09 15.35 -3.39
N VAL A 198 -10.48 14.48 -4.33
CA VAL A 198 -10.91 14.93 -5.68
C VAL A 198 -12.05 15.94 -5.55
N ASN A 199 -13.07 15.62 -4.73
CA ASN A 199 -14.20 16.50 -4.51
C ASN A 199 -13.78 17.83 -3.86
N ALA A 200 -13.00 17.80 -2.79
CA ALA A 200 -12.57 18.99 -2.08
C ALA A 200 -11.67 19.91 -2.93
N LEU A 201 -10.74 19.33 -3.69
CA LEU A 201 -9.78 20.12 -4.47
C LEU A 201 -10.34 20.63 -5.79
N THR A 202 -11.23 19.88 -6.46
CA THR A 202 -11.65 20.16 -7.84
C THR A 202 -13.14 20.44 -8.01
N GLY A 203 -13.95 20.15 -6.99
CA GLY A 203 -15.40 20.32 -7.03
C GLY A 203 -16.11 19.26 -7.87
N VAL A 204 -15.41 18.23 -8.35
CA VAL A 204 -16.03 17.07 -9.02
C VAL A 204 -16.95 16.37 -8.01
N ASN A 205 -18.12 15.95 -8.45
CA ASN A 205 -19.09 15.26 -7.60
C ASN A 205 -18.45 14.00 -6.96
N ILE A 206 -18.59 13.86 -5.64
CA ILE A 206 -17.96 12.77 -4.89
C ILE A 206 -18.40 11.37 -5.36
N TYR A 207 -19.66 11.24 -5.78
CA TYR A 207 -20.20 9.98 -6.29
C TYR A 207 -19.65 9.66 -7.69
N ALA A 208 -19.53 10.67 -8.55
CA ALA A 208 -18.88 10.51 -9.84
C ALA A 208 -17.40 10.12 -9.66
N ALA A 209 -16.67 10.80 -8.78
CA ALA A 209 -15.28 10.46 -8.46
C ALA A 209 -15.15 9.02 -7.93
N SER A 210 -16.04 8.61 -7.02
CA SER A 210 -16.07 7.24 -6.45
C SER A 210 -16.20 6.16 -7.52
N PHE A 211 -17.00 6.38 -8.56
CA PHE A 211 -17.22 5.42 -9.63
C PHE A 211 -16.16 5.48 -10.75
N LEU A 212 -15.66 6.68 -11.08
CA LEU A 212 -14.72 6.88 -12.19
C LEU A 212 -13.27 6.51 -11.83
N ILE A 213 -12.85 6.66 -10.56
CA ILE A 213 -11.50 6.30 -10.13
C ILE A 213 -11.19 4.81 -10.40
N PRO A 214 -12.04 3.84 -10.00
CA PRO A 214 -11.82 2.42 -10.32
C PRO A 214 -11.72 2.12 -11.81
N LEU A 215 -12.45 2.85 -12.67
CA LEU A 215 -12.54 2.55 -14.10
C LEU A 215 -11.17 2.55 -14.77
N GLY A 216 -10.33 3.55 -14.49
CA GLY A 216 -8.96 3.60 -15.01
C GLY A 216 -8.12 2.39 -14.56
N VAL A 217 -8.30 1.97 -13.31
CA VAL A 217 -7.59 0.83 -12.71
C VAL A 217 -7.99 -0.49 -13.36
N ILE A 218 -9.30 -0.68 -13.58
CA ILE A 218 -9.84 -1.88 -14.22
C ILE A 218 -9.19 -2.10 -15.59
N VAL A 219 -9.18 -1.08 -16.46
CA VAL A 219 -8.74 -1.24 -17.85
C VAL A 219 -7.29 -1.71 -17.94
N TYR A 220 -6.36 -1.08 -17.22
CA TYR A 220 -4.95 -1.48 -17.32
C TYR A 220 -4.67 -2.81 -16.60
N THR A 221 -5.41 -3.12 -15.52
CA THR A 221 -5.29 -4.39 -14.80
C THR A 221 -5.74 -5.57 -15.67
N LEU A 222 -6.83 -5.39 -16.44
CA LEU A 222 -7.32 -6.38 -17.41
C LEU A 222 -6.30 -6.69 -18.50
N ALA A 223 -5.56 -5.68 -18.95
CA ALA A 223 -4.61 -5.80 -20.05
C ALA A 223 -3.37 -6.63 -19.66
N GLY A 224 -2.82 -6.43 -18.47
CA GLY A 224 -1.48 -6.96 -18.16
C GLY A 224 -1.26 -7.64 -16.81
N GLY A 225 -2.27 -7.77 -15.94
CA GLY A 225 -2.17 -8.57 -14.71
C GLY A 225 -1.16 -8.05 -13.69
N LEU A 226 -0.69 -8.93 -12.79
CA LEU A 226 0.18 -8.57 -11.67
C LEU A 226 1.49 -7.89 -12.12
N LYS A 227 2.11 -8.36 -13.21
CA LYS A 227 3.33 -7.73 -13.73
C LYS A 227 3.05 -6.35 -14.33
N ALA A 228 1.93 -6.16 -15.02
CA ALA A 228 1.57 -4.82 -15.48
C ALA A 228 1.15 -3.92 -14.32
N THR A 229 0.61 -4.45 -13.22
CA THR A 229 0.45 -3.69 -11.99
C THR A 229 1.81 -3.26 -11.43
N PHE A 230 2.81 -4.14 -11.44
CA PHE A 230 4.20 -3.76 -11.09
C PHE A 230 4.80 -2.78 -12.10
N LEU A 231 4.40 -2.84 -13.37
CA LEU A 231 4.97 -2.05 -14.46
C LEU A 231 4.31 -0.68 -14.67
N ALA A 232 2.99 -0.58 -14.54
CA ALA A 232 2.21 0.65 -14.34
C ALA A 232 2.69 1.33 -13.07
N SER A 233 2.88 0.47 -12.07
CA SER A 233 3.81 0.47 -10.94
C SER A 233 5.22 1.03 -11.19
N TYR A 234 5.64 1.33 -12.44
CA TYR A 234 6.87 2.07 -12.87
C TYR A 234 6.73 3.28 -13.87
N ILE A 235 5.58 3.88 -14.25
CA ILE A 235 5.58 5.14 -15.09
C ILE A 235 5.10 6.47 -14.45
N HIS A 236 4.43 6.44 -13.29
CA HIS A 236 3.85 7.59 -12.58
C HIS A 236 4.73 8.86 -12.54
N SER A 237 6.05 8.76 -12.39
CA SER A 237 6.88 9.91 -11.99
C SER A 237 7.27 10.88 -13.09
N VAL A 238 7.25 10.42 -14.34
CA VAL A 238 7.48 11.30 -15.50
C VAL A 238 6.41 12.40 -15.57
N ILE A 239 5.18 12.08 -15.14
CA ILE A 239 4.05 13.02 -15.18
C ILE A 239 4.13 14.07 -14.07
N VAL A 240 4.56 13.70 -12.85
CA VAL A 240 4.77 14.66 -11.75
C VAL A 240 5.79 15.73 -12.14
N LEU A 241 6.90 15.35 -12.78
CA LEU A 241 7.92 16.29 -13.25
C LEU A 241 7.38 17.25 -14.32
N LEU A 242 6.50 16.78 -15.20
CA LEU A 242 5.81 17.64 -16.18
C LEU A 242 4.82 18.62 -15.52
N THR A 243 4.13 18.21 -14.45
CA THR A 243 3.25 19.11 -13.68
C THR A 243 4.03 20.18 -12.93
N LEU A 244 5.21 19.86 -12.39
CA LEU A 244 6.10 20.80 -11.71
C LEU A 244 6.63 21.88 -12.65
N LYS A 245 6.90 21.54 -13.92
CA LYS A 245 7.38 22.48 -14.94
C LYS A 245 6.38 23.63 -15.22
N LYS A 246 5.09 23.45 -14.88
CA LYS A 246 4.03 24.46 -15.00
C LYS A 246 3.76 25.28 -13.72
N SER A 247 4.36 24.91 -12.57
CA SER A 247 4.20 25.63 -11.30
C SER A 247 5.38 26.58 -11.05
N ASN A 248 5.12 27.72 -10.41
CA ASN A 248 5.94 28.95 -10.39
C ASN A 248 7.48 28.83 -10.24
N TYR A 249 8.15 29.89 -10.76
CA TYR A 249 9.58 30.11 -10.99
C TYR A 249 10.58 29.79 -9.85
N SER A 250 10.18 29.77 -8.58
CA SER A 250 11.14 29.66 -7.45
C SER A 250 11.73 28.24 -7.29
N LEU A 251 10.99 27.20 -7.69
CA LEU A 251 11.46 25.81 -7.63
C LEU A 251 12.38 25.43 -8.81
N ARG A 252 12.48 26.32 -9.82
CA ARG A 252 13.18 26.09 -11.10
C ARG A 252 14.70 26.07 -10.95
N THR A 253 15.27 26.71 -9.93
CA THR A 253 16.73 26.92 -9.84
C THR A 253 17.46 25.79 -9.11
N TYR A 254 16.80 25.01 -8.25
CA TYR A 254 17.43 23.89 -7.52
C TYR A 254 17.11 22.50 -8.10
N LEU A 255 15.91 22.29 -8.64
CA LEU A 255 15.54 21.00 -9.24
C LEU A 255 16.05 20.80 -10.68
N SER A 256 16.36 21.89 -11.40
CA SER A 256 16.74 21.81 -12.82
C SER A 256 18.16 21.34 -13.09
N THR A 257 19.06 21.34 -12.09
CA THR A 257 20.47 20.96 -12.31
C THR A 257 20.77 19.55 -11.82
N CYS A 258 20.03 19.04 -10.83
CA CYS A 258 20.27 17.70 -10.26
C CYS A 258 19.29 16.63 -10.77
N VAL A 259 18.07 17.00 -11.18
CA VAL A 259 17.05 16.03 -11.61
C VAL A 259 16.93 15.96 -13.14
N LEU A 260 17.21 17.04 -13.87
CA LEU A 260 16.97 17.11 -15.32
C LEU A 260 18.00 16.34 -16.17
N THR A 261 19.14 15.93 -15.61
CA THR A 261 20.15 15.12 -16.30
C THR A 261 19.87 13.61 -16.25
N PHE A 262 18.78 13.17 -15.60
CA PHE A 262 18.57 11.74 -15.28
C PHE A 262 17.17 11.16 -15.61
N VAL A 263 16.28 11.92 -16.26
CA VAL A 263 14.84 11.57 -16.28
C VAL A 263 14.44 10.73 -17.48
N GLY A 264 14.21 9.45 -17.20
CA GLY A 264 13.39 8.55 -18.01
C GLY A 264 13.02 7.29 -17.23
N ARG A 265 11.74 7.19 -16.80
CA ARG A 265 11.02 6.02 -16.21
C ARG A 265 11.02 5.94 -14.68
N LEU A 266 10.03 5.24 -14.09
CA LEU A 266 9.82 4.75 -12.68
C LEU A 266 8.73 5.47 -11.86
N VAL A 267 8.22 4.83 -10.79
CA VAL A 267 6.94 5.15 -10.10
C VAL A 267 6.95 5.34 -8.61
N PRO A 268 7.69 4.60 -7.77
CA PRO A 268 7.72 4.98 -6.37
C PRO A 268 8.23 6.43 -6.25
N LEU A 269 9.00 6.90 -7.24
CA LEU A 269 9.40 8.29 -7.42
C LEU A 269 8.25 9.30 -7.26
N SER A 270 7.00 9.11 -7.70
CA SER A 270 6.04 10.24 -7.70
C SER A 270 5.61 10.62 -6.29
N VAL A 271 5.22 9.65 -5.48
CA VAL A 271 4.91 9.83 -4.05
C VAL A 271 6.15 10.30 -3.31
N HIS A 272 7.31 9.67 -3.57
CA HIS A 272 8.55 9.98 -2.87
C HIS A 272 9.13 11.35 -3.26
N VAL A 273 8.99 11.77 -4.52
CA VAL A 273 9.35 13.11 -5.01
C VAL A 273 8.42 14.14 -4.40
N VAL A 274 7.10 13.91 -4.42
CA VAL A 274 6.14 14.83 -3.78
C VAL A 274 6.39 14.92 -2.28
N LEU A 275 6.71 13.81 -1.63
CA LEU A 275 7.13 13.76 -0.22
C LEU A 275 8.37 14.61 0.02
N VAL A 276 9.44 14.39 -0.74
CA VAL A 276 10.69 15.16 -0.61
C VAL A 276 10.41 16.65 -0.84
N ILE A 277 9.62 16.99 -1.85
CA ILE A 277 9.23 18.39 -2.12
C ILE A 277 8.55 19.00 -0.90
N PHE A 278 7.53 18.36 -0.32
CA PHE A 278 6.81 18.93 0.81
C PHE A 278 7.65 18.99 2.09
N VAL A 279 8.48 17.97 2.34
CA VAL A 279 9.36 17.93 3.51
C VAL A 279 10.41 19.04 3.45
N PHE A 280 11.07 19.23 2.30
CA PHE A 280 11.99 20.36 2.11
C PHE A 280 11.24 21.69 2.10
N LEU A 281 10.04 21.77 1.51
CA LEU A 281 9.26 22.99 1.50
C LEU A 281 8.97 23.50 2.91
N VAL A 282 8.46 22.64 3.78
CA VAL A 282 8.08 22.99 5.16
C VAL A 282 9.30 23.36 6.01
N TYR A 283 10.41 22.64 5.87
CA TYR A 283 11.54 22.76 6.79
C TYR A 283 12.76 23.50 6.23
N THR A 284 12.78 23.91 4.95
CA THR A 284 13.98 24.54 4.36
C THR A 284 13.72 25.72 3.44
N THR A 285 12.60 25.79 2.70
CA THR A 285 12.45 26.78 1.62
C THR A 285 11.20 27.67 1.66
N SER A 286 10.11 27.25 2.30
CA SER A 286 8.88 28.05 2.35
C SER A 286 9.11 29.39 3.05
N SER A 287 8.55 30.48 2.51
CA SER A 287 8.54 31.79 3.17
C SER A 287 7.72 31.79 4.46
N GLU A 288 6.72 30.91 4.56
CA GLU A 288 5.83 30.81 5.71
C GLU A 288 6.44 29.97 6.85
N LEU A 289 6.99 28.80 6.53
CA LEU A 289 7.53 27.88 7.53
C LEU A 289 9.06 27.83 7.45
N GLY A 290 9.62 27.32 6.36
CA GLY A 290 11.02 27.50 5.94
C GLY A 290 12.13 26.96 6.85
N SER A 291 11.86 26.60 8.10
CA SER A 291 12.83 26.08 9.06
C SER A 291 12.17 25.30 10.19
N PRO A 292 12.84 24.30 10.80
CA PRO A 292 12.34 23.63 11.99
C PRO A 292 12.11 24.57 13.17
N SER A 293 12.91 25.65 13.25
CA SER A 293 12.81 26.66 14.31
C SER A 293 11.49 27.43 14.26
N VAL A 294 11.07 27.85 13.06
CA VAL A 294 9.81 28.58 12.88
C VAL A 294 8.62 27.66 13.14
N VAL A 295 8.64 26.44 12.61
CA VAL A 295 7.58 25.45 12.86
C VAL A 295 7.44 25.19 14.37
N TYR A 296 8.56 24.99 15.08
CA TYR A 296 8.59 24.83 16.52
C TYR A 296 7.95 26.02 17.26
N GLN A 297 8.36 27.24 16.94
CA GLN A 297 7.85 28.46 17.56
C GLN A 297 6.36 28.63 17.34
N ARG A 298 5.87 28.42 16.11
CA ARG A 298 4.45 28.52 15.79
C ARG A 298 3.62 27.44 16.50
N LEU A 299 4.11 26.20 16.57
CA LEU A 299 3.42 25.13 17.32
C LEU A 299 3.33 25.44 18.82
N MET A 300 4.39 26.01 19.40
CA MET A 300 4.38 26.49 20.79
C MET A 300 3.42 27.68 20.98
N GLU A 301 3.37 28.61 20.02
CA GLU A 301 2.48 29.75 20.12
C GLU A 301 1.01 29.31 20.04
N VAL A 302 0.69 28.41 19.11
CA VAL A 302 -0.65 27.82 18.96
C VAL A 302 -1.04 27.04 20.21
N SER A 303 -0.14 26.26 20.82
CA SER A 303 -0.44 25.53 22.06
C SER A 303 -0.55 26.45 23.29
N SER A 304 0.17 27.57 23.32
CA SER A 304 0.20 28.48 24.47
C SER A 304 -1.07 29.33 24.63
N ARG A 305 -1.80 29.57 23.54
CA ARG A 305 -3.03 30.37 23.56
C ARG A 305 -4.25 29.46 23.49
N SER A 306 -4.89 29.26 24.64
CA SER A 306 -6.20 28.62 24.68
C SER A 306 -7.21 29.49 23.95
N ARG A 307 -7.74 29.00 22.83
CA ARG A 307 -8.93 29.55 22.20
C ARG A 307 -10.10 28.69 22.67
N MET A 308 -11.14 29.33 23.19
CA MET A 308 -12.41 28.63 23.36
C MET A 308 -12.84 28.12 21.98
N CYS A 309 -13.09 26.82 21.82
CA CYS A 309 -13.68 26.25 20.60
C CYS A 309 -15.15 26.66 20.43
N GLN A 310 -15.47 27.91 20.73
CA GLN A 310 -16.79 28.50 20.69
C GLN A 310 -16.72 29.78 19.86
N GLU A 311 -17.81 30.05 19.18
CA GLU A 311 -17.95 31.22 18.32
C GLU A 311 -17.72 32.52 19.12
N PRO A 312 -17.17 33.57 18.50
CA PRO A 312 -16.80 33.69 17.08
C PRO A 312 -15.32 33.38 16.78
N LEU A 313 -14.49 33.22 17.80
CA LEU A 313 -13.02 33.16 17.66
C LEU A 313 -12.53 31.79 17.14
N SER A 314 -13.24 30.73 17.43
CA SER A 314 -13.01 29.39 16.88
C SER A 314 -14.35 28.64 16.83
N HIS A 315 -14.39 27.52 16.13
CA HIS A 315 -15.61 26.73 15.98
C HIS A 315 -15.47 25.38 16.66
N ASN A 316 -16.59 24.82 17.13
CA ASN A 316 -16.62 23.47 17.66
C ASN A 316 -16.10 22.49 16.59
N GLY A 317 -15.08 21.70 16.95
CA GLY A 317 -14.43 20.77 16.04
C GLY A 317 -13.29 21.35 15.20
N GLN A 318 -12.82 22.57 15.45
CA GLN A 318 -11.53 23.04 14.93
C GLN A 318 -10.40 22.77 15.93
N ALA A 319 -9.14 22.85 15.48
CA ALA A 319 -8.01 22.92 16.39
C ALA A 319 -7.99 24.31 17.06
N CYS A 320 -8.15 24.37 18.39
CA CYS A 320 -8.31 25.63 19.15
C CYS A 320 -7.23 25.86 20.23
N GLY A 321 -6.04 25.29 20.07
CA GLY A 321 -4.93 25.53 21.00
C GLY A 321 -4.50 24.25 21.71
N PRO A 322 -4.36 24.21 23.05
CA PRO A 322 -3.88 23.04 23.77
C PRO A 322 -4.71 21.77 23.46
N VAL A 323 -4.04 20.64 23.26
CA VAL A 323 -4.68 19.35 22.93
C VAL A 323 -5.02 18.58 24.21
N ASP A 324 -6.28 18.20 24.37
CA ASP A 324 -6.68 17.37 25.52
C ASP A 324 -5.99 16.00 25.49
N GLY A 325 -5.51 15.53 26.65
CA GLY A 325 -4.74 14.29 26.77
C GLY A 325 -3.26 14.37 26.37
N ASN A 326 -2.78 15.51 25.84
CA ASN A 326 -1.35 15.76 25.66
C ASN A 326 -0.73 16.39 26.92
N TYR A 327 0.54 16.10 27.21
CA TYR A 327 1.27 16.74 28.30
C TYR A 327 1.25 18.26 28.15
N LYS A 328 0.64 18.95 29.12
CA LYS A 328 0.37 20.41 29.11
C LYS A 328 -0.34 20.91 27.83
N GLY A 329 -1.04 20.03 27.12
CA GLY A 329 -1.68 20.32 25.84
C GLY A 329 -0.74 20.63 24.69
N SER A 330 0.54 20.29 24.81
CA SER A 330 1.57 20.57 23.80
C SER A 330 1.40 19.71 22.54
N TYR A 331 1.64 20.27 21.35
CA TYR A 331 1.77 19.50 20.10
C TYR A 331 3.16 18.84 19.96
N LEU A 332 4.09 19.19 20.84
CA LEU A 332 5.51 18.84 20.78
C LEU A 332 5.85 17.82 21.87
N THR A 333 4.97 16.85 22.11
CA THR A 333 5.14 15.81 23.12
C THR A 333 4.80 14.42 22.59
N MET A 334 5.54 13.42 23.06
CA MET A 334 5.19 12.01 22.89
C MET A 334 4.25 11.50 23.98
N LEU A 335 4.06 12.26 25.06
CA LEU A 335 3.10 12.00 26.12
C LEU A 335 1.70 12.46 25.68
N SER A 336 1.09 11.66 24.80
CA SER A 336 -0.25 11.88 24.27
C SER A 336 -1.10 10.63 24.49
N SER A 337 -2.15 10.73 25.31
CA SER A 337 -3.06 9.60 25.53
C SER A 337 -3.81 9.23 24.24
N GLY A 338 -4.30 10.22 23.50
CA GLY A 338 -4.95 10.03 22.20
C GLY A 338 -4.01 9.41 21.17
N GLY A 339 -2.78 9.91 21.05
CA GLY A 339 -1.78 9.37 20.14
C GLY A 339 -1.40 7.92 20.45
N LEU A 340 -1.23 7.57 21.73
CA LEU A 340 -0.92 6.20 22.15
C LEU A 340 -2.11 5.25 21.89
N VAL A 341 -3.34 5.65 22.25
CA VAL A 341 -4.55 4.85 21.99
C VAL A 341 -4.73 4.62 20.49
N PHE A 342 -4.58 5.67 19.69
CA PHE A 342 -4.55 5.54 18.23
C PHE A 342 -3.46 4.56 17.79
N GLY A 343 -2.24 4.68 18.33
CA GLY A 343 -1.14 3.76 18.02
C GLY A 343 -1.47 2.29 18.28
N ILE A 344 -2.13 1.97 19.40
CA ILE A 344 -2.56 0.60 19.70
C ILE A 344 -3.62 0.13 18.71
N ILE A 345 -4.64 0.95 18.43
CA ILE A 345 -5.68 0.65 17.43
C ILE A 345 -5.02 0.39 16.06
N ASN A 346 -4.08 1.26 15.68
CA ASN A 346 -3.35 1.21 14.44
C ASN A 346 -2.54 -0.09 14.31
N ILE A 347 -1.82 -0.49 15.37
CA ILE A 347 -1.08 -1.76 15.40
C ILE A 347 -2.03 -2.94 15.17
N VAL A 348 -3.09 -3.02 15.95
CA VAL A 348 -4.02 -4.16 15.89
C VAL A 348 -4.75 -4.20 14.55
N GLY A 349 -5.26 -3.07 14.09
CA GLY A 349 -6.00 -2.97 12.83
C GLY A 349 -5.16 -3.37 11.63
N ASN A 350 -3.92 -2.86 11.53
CA ASN A 350 -3.07 -3.16 10.38
C ASN A 350 -2.62 -4.63 10.35
N PHE A 351 -2.62 -5.35 11.48
CA PHE A 351 -2.37 -6.80 11.43
C PHE A 351 -3.43 -7.51 10.60
N GLY A 352 -4.71 -7.11 10.75
CA GLY A 352 -5.83 -7.60 9.96
C GLY A 352 -5.59 -7.38 8.47
N THR A 353 -5.33 -6.14 8.07
CA THR A 353 -5.17 -5.79 6.66
C THR A 353 -3.94 -6.38 5.99
N VAL A 354 -2.99 -6.95 6.74
CA VAL A 354 -1.75 -7.50 6.16
C VAL A 354 -1.76 -9.00 6.13
N PHE A 355 -2.19 -9.62 7.24
CA PHE A 355 -2.17 -11.08 7.36
C PHE A 355 -3.37 -11.73 6.68
N VAL A 356 -4.51 -11.02 6.59
CA VAL A 356 -5.75 -11.56 6.05
C VAL A 356 -5.94 -11.17 4.58
N ASP A 357 -5.31 -10.08 4.13
CA ASP A 357 -5.44 -9.60 2.76
C ASP A 357 -4.60 -10.44 1.78
N ASN A 358 -5.28 -11.06 0.82
CA ASN A 358 -4.66 -11.88 -0.21
C ASN A 358 -3.66 -11.12 -1.10
N GLY A 359 -3.76 -9.79 -1.24
CA GLY A 359 -2.83 -8.98 -2.01
C GLY A 359 -1.38 -9.11 -1.53
N TYR A 360 -1.18 -9.18 -0.21
CA TYR A 360 0.15 -9.40 0.38
C TYR A 360 0.67 -10.81 0.17
N TRP A 361 -0.21 -11.80 0.22
CA TRP A 361 0.16 -13.19 -0.02
C TRP A 361 0.59 -13.42 -1.47
N VAL A 362 -0.15 -12.86 -2.43
CA VAL A 362 0.20 -12.91 -3.86
C VAL A 362 1.56 -12.26 -4.12
N SER A 363 1.84 -11.10 -3.50
CA SER A 363 3.16 -10.45 -3.57
C SER A 363 4.29 -11.31 -2.98
N ALA A 364 4.06 -11.93 -1.81
CA ALA A 364 5.02 -12.83 -1.20
C ALA A 364 5.28 -14.06 -2.09
N ILE A 365 4.24 -14.60 -2.73
CA ILE A 365 4.31 -15.72 -3.67
C ILE A 365 5.10 -15.33 -4.93
N ALA A 366 4.98 -14.10 -5.42
CA ALA A 366 5.75 -13.59 -6.56
C ALA A 366 7.24 -13.33 -6.26
N ALA A 367 7.61 -13.14 -4.98
CA ALA A 367 8.98 -12.82 -4.59
C ALA A 367 9.97 -13.99 -4.78
N ARG A 368 11.20 -13.70 -5.22
CA ARG A 368 12.29 -14.69 -5.30
C ARG A 368 12.80 -15.05 -3.88
N PRO A 369 12.97 -16.34 -3.52
CA PRO A 369 13.27 -16.74 -2.14
C PRO A 369 14.52 -16.08 -1.52
N SER A 370 15.61 -15.99 -2.30
CA SER A 370 16.88 -15.38 -1.88
C SER A 370 16.78 -13.87 -1.64
N SER A 371 15.77 -13.22 -2.23
CA SER A 371 15.53 -11.77 -2.15
C SER A 371 14.44 -11.38 -1.15
N THR A 372 13.51 -12.29 -0.85
CA THR A 372 12.33 -12.02 0.01
C THR A 372 12.71 -11.37 1.34
N HIS A 373 13.59 -11.99 2.13
CA HIS A 373 13.87 -11.52 3.48
C HIS A 373 14.49 -10.10 3.53
N LYS A 374 15.37 -9.77 2.58
CA LYS A 374 15.98 -8.43 2.46
C LYS A 374 14.96 -7.42 1.93
N GLY A 375 14.15 -7.82 0.95
CA GLY A 375 13.12 -6.98 0.35
C GLY A 375 12.07 -6.54 1.38
N TYR A 376 11.62 -7.45 2.25
CA TYR A 376 10.67 -7.14 3.31
C TYR A 376 11.25 -6.23 4.39
N LEU A 377 12.49 -6.47 4.85
CA LEU A 377 13.13 -5.58 5.81
C LEU A 377 13.31 -4.17 5.23
N LEU A 378 13.86 -4.08 4.00
CA LEU A 378 14.09 -2.81 3.34
C LEU A 378 12.77 -2.07 3.06
N GLY A 379 11.76 -2.79 2.57
CA GLY A 379 10.42 -2.27 2.33
C GLY A 379 9.81 -1.69 3.61
N GLY A 380 9.89 -2.39 4.74
CA GLY A 380 9.42 -1.89 6.03
C GLY A 380 10.16 -0.63 6.51
N LEU A 381 11.48 -0.60 6.38
CA LEU A 381 12.32 0.55 6.76
C LEU A 381 12.00 1.81 5.97
N VAL A 382 11.83 1.66 4.65
CA VAL A 382 11.48 2.81 3.79
C VAL A 382 10.02 3.19 3.97
N TRP A 383 9.14 2.21 4.14
CA TRP A 383 7.73 2.50 4.34
C TRP A 383 7.52 3.36 5.58
N PHE A 384 8.18 3.10 6.71
CA PHE A 384 8.12 3.95 7.91
C PHE A 384 8.38 5.43 7.58
N ALA A 385 9.39 5.69 6.74
CA ALA A 385 9.81 7.04 6.37
C ALA A 385 8.70 7.83 5.67
N VAL A 386 7.83 7.16 4.91
CA VAL A 386 6.82 7.79 4.06
C VAL A 386 5.75 8.54 4.88
N PRO A 387 4.91 7.86 5.70
CA PRO A 387 3.92 8.54 6.51
C PRO A 387 4.58 9.38 7.61
N PHE A 388 5.71 8.94 8.18
CA PHE A 388 6.40 9.72 9.21
C PHE A 388 6.80 11.10 8.70
N SER A 389 7.51 11.16 7.57
CA SER A 389 8.03 12.43 7.05
C SER A 389 6.92 13.30 6.48
N LEU A 390 5.97 12.69 5.76
CA LEU A 390 4.86 13.42 5.15
C LEU A 390 3.93 14.01 6.21
N ALA A 391 3.53 13.24 7.22
CA ALA A 391 2.65 13.72 8.30
C ALA A 391 3.36 14.75 9.20
N THR A 392 4.66 14.55 9.45
CA THR A 392 5.48 15.54 10.15
C THR A 392 5.52 16.87 9.39
N ALA A 393 5.64 16.85 8.06
CA ALA A 393 5.63 18.06 7.25
C ALA A 393 4.22 18.68 7.08
N LEU A 394 3.27 17.92 6.51
CA LEU A 394 1.97 18.44 6.10
C LEU A 394 0.96 18.51 7.25
N GLY A 395 1.00 17.57 8.18
CA GLY A 395 0.11 17.56 9.35
C GLY A 395 0.50 18.61 10.38
N LEU A 396 1.77 18.63 10.83
CA LEU A 396 2.25 19.69 11.73
C LEU A 396 2.30 21.05 11.03
N GLY A 397 2.54 21.08 9.71
CA GLY A 397 2.45 22.30 8.92
C GLY A 397 1.05 22.93 8.96
N ALA A 398 -0.01 22.12 8.96
CA ALA A 398 -1.39 22.62 9.11
C ALA A 398 -1.59 23.36 10.44
N LEU A 399 -1.06 22.79 11.52
CA LEU A 399 -1.11 23.36 12.86
C LEU A 399 -0.24 24.62 12.97
N ALA A 400 0.98 24.58 12.43
CA ALA A 400 1.91 25.71 12.43
C ALA A 400 1.43 26.90 11.58
N LEU A 401 0.54 26.68 10.61
CA LEU A 401 -0.13 27.73 9.83
C LEU A 401 -1.47 28.16 10.44
N ASP A 402 -1.91 27.50 11.52
CA ASP A 402 -3.22 27.69 12.14
C ASP A 402 -4.39 27.61 11.14
N LEU A 403 -4.34 26.65 10.21
CA LEU A 403 -5.35 26.51 9.16
C LEU A 403 -6.75 26.27 9.78
N PRO A 404 -7.81 26.94 9.29
CA PRO A 404 -9.19 26.80 9.78
C PRO A 404 -9.85 25.48 9.33
N LEU A 405 -9.19 24.35 9.58
CA LEU A 405 -9.70 23.01 9.29
C LEU A 405 -10.78 22.61 10.30
N SER A 406 -11.94 22.20 9.81
CA SER A 406 -12.99 21.59 10.64
C SER A 406 -12.75 20.09 10.84
N ALA A 407 -13.30 19.51 11.92
CA ALA A 407 -13.23 18.07 12.21
C ALA A 407 -13.79 17.22 11.08
N SER A 408 -14.77 17.75 10.33
CA SER A 408 -15.34 17.07 9.17
C SER A 408 -14.40 17.07 7.95
N GLU A 409 -13.59 18.12 7.77
CA GLU A 409 -12.55 18.15 6.74
C GLU A 409 -11.38 17.26 7.13
N ALA A 410 -10.96 17.33 8.39
CA ALA A 410 -9.92 16.51 9.00
C ALA A 410 -10.26 15.01 8.88
N GLY A 411 -11.46 14.60 9.31
CA GLY A 411 -11.93 13.21 9.24
C GLY A 411 -12.13 12.66 7.81
N ARG A 412 -12.31 13.55 6.81
CA ARG A 412 -12.28 13.18 5.37
C ARG A 412 -10.86 13.07 4.81
N GLY A 413 -9.84 13.32 5.64
CA GLY A 413 -8.44 13.24 5.27
C GLY A 413 -7.92 14.48 4.53
N LEU A 414 -8.55 15.65 4.69
CA LEU A 414 -8.22 16.84 3.89
C LEU A 414 -7.08 17.70 4.48
N VAL A 415 -6.55 17.35 5.66
CA VAL A 415 -5.43 18.08 6.30
C VAL A 415 -4.24 18.31 5.34
N PRO A 416 -3.65 17.27 4.69
CA PRO A 416 -2.51 17.50 3.81
C PRO A 416 -2.88 18.31 2.56
N ALA A 417 -4.15 18.23 2.12
CA ALA A 417 -4.66 19.01 0.99
C ALA A 417 -4.75 20.50 1.32
N ALA A 418 -5.18 20.83 2.54
CA ALA A 418 -5.19 22.20 3.01
C ALA A 418 -3.76 22.75 3.14
N THR A 419 -2.85 22.01 3.76
CA THR A 419 -1.45 22.45 3.91
C THR A 419 -0.73 22.62 2.57
N ALA A 420 -0.89 21.67 1.64
CA ALA A 420 -0.31 21.78 0.31
C ALA A 420 -0.85 23.01 -0.45
N THR A 421 -2.15 23.29 -0.30
CA THR A 421 -2.80 24.46 -0.91
C THR A 421 -2.32 25.77 -0.27
N ALA A 422 -2.18 25.81 1.06
CA ALA A 422 -1.70 26.99 1.77
C ALA A 422 -0.24 27.33 1.41
N LEU A 423 0.62 26.31 1.25
CA LEU A 423 2.04 26.52 0.98
C LEU A 423 2.39 26.78 -0.50
N MET A 424 1.63 26.21 -1.45
CA MET A 424 1.96 26.28 -2.89
C MET A 424 0.79 26.71 -3.79
N GLY A 425 -0.34 27.11 -3.21
CA GLY A 425 -1.57 27.42 -3.95
C GLY A 425 -2.04 26.24 -4.82
N LYS A 426 -2.49 26.56 -6.03
CA LYS A 426 -2.97 25.57 -7.02
C LYS A 426 -1.93 24.51 -7.37
N GLY A 427 -0.64 24.86 -7.35
CA GLY A 427 0.45 23.92 -7.64
C GLY A 427 0.51 22.77 -6.64
N GLY A 428 0.43 23.10 -5.34
CA GLY A 428 0.40 22.10 -4.27
C GLY A 428 -0.83 21.20 -4.33
N SER A 429 -2.00 21.78 -4.64
CA SER A 429 -3.23 21.00 -4.83
C SER A 429 -3.10 19.98 -5.97
N VAL A 430 -2.50 20.35 -7.11
CA VAL A 430 -2.28 19.43 -8.24
C VAL A 430 -1.28 18.33 -7.88
N LEU A 431 -0.20 18.66 -7.16
CA LEU A 431 0.80 17.67 -6.73
C LEU A 431 0.19 16.65 -5.78
N LEU A 432 -0.56 17.10 -4.77
CA LEU A 432 -1.19 16.19 -3.83
C LEU A 432 -2.29 15.35 -4.51
N LEU A 433 -3.10 15.95 -5.38
CA LEU A 433 -4.13 15.24 -6.13
C LEU A 433 -3.51 14.12 -6.99
N THR A 434 -2.38 14.42 -7.63
CA THR A 434 -1.64 13.48 -8.47
C THR A 434 -1.03 12.36 -7.63
N MET A 435 -0.35 12.70 -6.54
CA MET A 435 0.21 11.76 -5.57
C MET A 435 -0.86 10.80 -5.04
N LEU A 436 -2.02 11.33 -4.65
CA LEU A 436 -3.12 10.54 -4.12
C LEU A 436 -3.73 9.62 -5.19
N PHE A 437 -3.97 10.15 -6.40
CA PHE A 437 -4.52 9.34 -7.48
C PHE A 437 -3.62 8.14 -7.77
N MET A 438 -2.30 8.34 -7.77
CA MET A 438 -1.32 7.27 -7.97
C MET A 438 -1.29 6.23 -6.85
N ALA A 439 -1.42 6.67 -5.59
CA ALA A 439 -1.55 5.79 -4.45
C ALA A 439 -2.80 4.90 -4.58
N VAL A 440 -3.94 5.51 -4.95
CA VAL A 440 -5.20 4.79 -5.15
C VAL A 440 -5.15 3.83 -6.34
N THR A 441 -4.58 4.24 -7.48
CA THR A 441 -4.52 3.37 -8.65
C THR A 441 -3.58 2.20 -8.44
N SER A 442 -2.40 2.39 -7.83
CA SER A 442 -1.43 1.32 -7.59
C SER A 442 -1.93 0.29 -6.57
N ALA A 443 -2.49 0.75 -5.43
CA ALA A 443 -3.07 -0.15 -4.45
C ALA A 443 -4.33 -0.84 -5.01
N GLY A 444 -5.20 -0.10 -5.71
CA GLY A 444 -6.44 -0.63 -6.25
C GLY A 444 -6.25 -1.75 -7.28
N SER A 445 -5.19 -1.72 -8.09
CA SER A 445 -4.90 -2.83 -9.00
C SER A 445 -4.38 -4.07 -8.29
N SER A 446 -3.64 -3.90 -7.19
CA SER A 446 -3.25 -5.03 -6.34
C SER A 446 -4.47 -5.72 -5.73
N GLU A 447 -5.44 -4.95 -5.23
CA GLU A 447 -6.70 -5.47 -4.69
C GLU A 447 -7.54 -6.21 -5.74
N LEU A 448 -7.65 -5.64 -6.95
CA LEU A 448 -8.37 -6.28 -8.05
C LEU A 448 -7.76 -7.63 -8.42
N ILE A 449 -6.42 -7.74 -8.44
CA ILE A 449 -5.75 -9.01 -8.68
C ILE A 449 -5.95 -9.97 -7.50
N ALA A 450 -5.84 -9.49 -6.25
CA ALA A 450 -6.05 -10.29 -5.06
C ALA A 450 -7.41 -11.00 -5.06
N VAL A 451 -8.49 -10.25 -5.31
CA VAL A 451 -9.87 -10.77 -5.39
C VAL A 451 -10.04 -11.68 -6.61
N SER A 452 -9.43 -11.31 -7.75
CA SER A 452 -9.44 -12.15 -8.95
C SER A 452 -8.82 -13.52 -8.70
N SER A 453 -7.67 -13.58 -8.03
CA SER A 453 -7.00 -14.83 -7.69
C SER A 453 -7.84 -15.68 -6.71
N LEU A 454 -8.46 -15.07 -5.68
CA LEU A 454 -9.39 -15.79 -4.79
C LEU A 454 -10.56 -16.41 -5.57
N CYS A 455 -11.23 -15.62 -6.41
CA CYS A 455 -12.35 -16.14 -7.20
C CYS A 455 -11.93 -17.21 -8.21
N THR A 456 -10.71 -17.16 -8.73
CA THR A 456 -10.27 -18.09 -9.79
C THR A 456 -9.70 -19.39 -9.25
N TYR A 457 -8.84 -19.34 -8.23
CA TYR A 457 -8.18 -20.52 -7.68
C TYR A 457 -9.00 -21.15 -6.53
N ASP A 458 -9.58 -20.33 -5.65
CA ASP A 458 -10.30 -20.80 -4.47
C ASP A 458 -11.79 -21.05 -4.72
N ILE A 459 -12.41 -20.39 -5.71
CA ILE A 459 -13.82 -20.65 -6.06
C ILE A 459 -13.94 -21.42 -7.37
N TYR A 460 -13.52 -20.82 -8.48
CA TYR A 460 -13.78 -21.38 -9.80
C TYR A 460 -13.05 -22.71 -10.01
N ARG A 461 -11.73 -22.75 -9.84
CA ARG A 461 -10.96 -23.99 -9.98
C ARG A 461 -11.29 -24.99 -8.88
N THR A 462 -11.54 -24.53 -7.66
CA THR A 462 -11.76 -25.44 -6.53
C THR A 462 -13.15 -26.08 -6.50
N TYR A 463 -14.22 -25.33 -6.78
CA TYR A 463 -15.61 -25.79 -6.61
C TYR A 463 -16.40 -25.92 -7.91
N ILE A 464 -16.04 -25.16 -8.95
CA ILE A 464 -16.85 -25.09 -10.18
C ILE A 464 -16.25 -25.96 -11.30
N ASN A 465 -14.95 -25.83 -11.54
CA ASN A 465 -14.25 -26.56 -12.60
C ASN A 465 -12.79 -26.93 -12.17
N PRO A 466 -12.60 -28.07 -11.49
CA PRO A 466 -11.28 -28.59 -11.07
C PRO A 466 -10.25 -28.77 -12.18
N TYR A 467 -10.70 -29.00 -13.41
CA TYR A 467 -9.84 -29.26 -14.57
C TYR A 467 -9.71 -28.03 -15.49
N ALA A 468 -10.00 -26.83 -14.97
CA ALA A 468 -9.91 -25.60 -15.74
C ALA A 468 -8.49 -25.39 -16.31
N ASN A 469 -8.41 -25.11 -17.62
CA ASN A 469 -7.15 -24.76 -18.27
C ASN A 469 -6.79 -23.27 -18.08
N GLY A 470 -5.54 -22.91 -18.35
CA GLY A 470 -5.05 -21.54 -18.17
C GLY A 470 -5.86 -20.47 -18.93
N LYS A 471 -6.38 -20.78 -20.13
CA LYS A 471 -7.23 -19.85 -20.90
C LYS A 471 -8.57 -19.58 -20.22
N GLN A 472 -9.18 -20.62 -19.63
CA GLN A 472 -10.43 -20.49 -18.86
C GLN A 472 -10.19 -19.67 -17.59
N ILE A 473 -9.13 -19.97 -16.85
CA ILE A 473 -8.75 -19.22 -15.64
C ILE A 473 -8.55 -17.74 -15.97
N LEU A 474 -7.77 -17.42 -17.01
CA LEU A 474 -7.52 -16.04 -17.42
C LEU A 474 -8.82 -15.29 -17.82
N ARG A 475 -9.77 -15.96 -18.46
CA ARG A 475 -11.08 -15.38 -18.82
C ARG A 475 -11.88 -15.04 -17.56
N VAL A 476 -11.95 -15.97 -16.61
CA VAL A 476 -12.64 -15.75 -15.33
C VAL A 476 -11.94 -14.66 -14.53
N SER A 477 -10.60 -14.64 -14.47
CA SER A 477 -9.83 -13.62 -13.78
C SER A 477 -10.19 -12.22 -14.27
N ARG A 478 -10.22 -12.03 -15.59
CA ARG A 478 -10.61 -10.76 -16.22
C ARG A 478 -12.06 -10.38 -15.95
N ALA A 479 -12.99 -11.32 -16.00
CA ALA A 479 -14.39 -11.06 -15.68
C ALA A 479 -14.56 -10.59 -14.22
N VAL A 480 -13.83 -11.20 -13.28
CA VAL A 480 -13.85 -10.85 -11.86
C VAL A 480 -13.23 -9.47 -11.61
N VAL A 481 -12.10 -9.15 -12.26
CA VAL A 481 -11.49 -7.80 -12.15
C VAL A 481 -12.49 -6.73 -12.55
N PHE A 482 -13.21 -6.93 -13.66
CA PHE A 482 -14.22 -5.98 -14.13
C PHE A 482 -15.39 -5.88 -13.14
N SER A 483 -15.98 -7.01 -12.73
CA SER A 483 -17.16 -7.01 -11.86
C SER A 483 -16.87 -6.47 -10.46
N PHE A 484 -15.73 -6.83 -9.86
CA PHE A 484 -15.33 -6.33 -8.55
C PHE A 484 -15.02 -4.83 -8.59
N GLY A 485 -14.34 -4.35 -9.64
CA GLY A 485 -14.07 -2.93 -9.79
C GLY A 485 -15.36 -2.08 -9.89
N CYS A 486 -16.36 -2.56 -10.63
CA CYS A 486 -17.68 -1.92 -10.68
C CYS A 486 -18.40 -1.99 -9.33
N PHE A 487 -18.39 -3.15 -8.66
CA PHE A 487 -18.97 -3.32 -7.34
C PHE A 487 -18.37 -2.34 -6.31
N MET A 488 -17.06 -2.16 -6.31
CA MET A 488 -16.38 -1.26 -5.39
C MET A 488 -16.71 0.22 -5.65
N GLY A 489 -16.88 0.63 -6.91
CA GLY A 489 -17.37 1.96 -7.25
C GLY A 489 -18.78 2.22 -6.69
N ILE A 490 -19.68 1.24 -6.79
CA ILE A 490 -21.03 1.31 -6.21
C ILE A 490 -20.98 1.34 -4.68
N LEU A 491 -20.18 0.47 -4.06
CA LEU A 491 -20.04 0.42 -2.61
C LEU A 491 -19.49 1.74 -2.06
N ALA A 492 -18.50 2.34 -2.72
CA ALA A 492 -17.96 3.64 -2.32
C ALA A 492 -19.01 4.76 -2.41
N VAL A 493 -19.90 4.73 -3.40
CA VAL A 493 -21.04 5.67 -3.48
C VAL A 493 -21.98 5.49 -2.29
N ILE A 494 -22.30 4.23 -1.93
CA ILE A 494 -23.16 3.91 -0.78
C ILE A 494 -22.51 4.41 0.52
N LEU A 495 -21.24 4.10 0.75
CA LEU A 495 -20.51 4.48 1.96
C LEU A 495 -20.43 6.02 2.12
N ASN A 496 -20.16 6.73 1.03
CA ASN A 496 -20.19 8.20 1.02
C ASN A 496 -21.58 8.75 1.36
N LYS A 497 -22.65 8.12 0.85
CA LYS A 497 -24.03 8.54 1.12
C LYS A 497 -24.45 8.29 2.57
N VAL A 498 -23.94 7.22 3.18
CA VAL A 498 -24.14 6.90 4.61
C VAL A 498 -23.31 7.82 5.51
N GLY A 499 -22.29 8.50 4.97
CA GLY A 499 -21.42 9.41 5.73
C GLY A 499 -20.24 8.72 6.40
N VAL A 500 -19.87 7.52 5.95
CA VAL A 500 -18.70 6.80 6.46
C VAL A 500 -17.43 7.50 5.97
N SER A 501 -16.60 7.96 6.91
CA SER A 501 -15.34 8.64 6.58
C SER A 501 -14.18 7.65 6.43
N LEU A 502 -13.11 8.11 5.77
CA LEU A 502 -11.84 7.38 5.69
C LEU A 502 -11.32 7.02 7.07
N GLY A 503 -11.28 7.99 8.00
CA GLY A 503 -10.78 7.76 9.36
C GLY A 503 -11.62 6.75 10.14
N TRP A 504 -12.95 6.78 10.01
CA TRP A 504 -13.82 5.81 10.66
C TRP A 504 -13.56 4.39 10.15
N MET A 505 -13.51 4.21 8.82
CA MET A 505 -13.25 2.91 8.21
C MET A 505 -11.86 2.38 8.59
N TYR A 506 -10.87 3.28 8.65
CA TYR A 506 -9.51 2.97 9.08
C TYR A 506 -9.44 2.41 10.51
N LEU A 507 -10.13 3.03 11.47
CA LEU A 507 -10.11 2.57 12.86
C LEU A 507 -10.97 1.32 13.07
N ALA A 508 -12.03 1.13 12.29
CA ALA A 508 -12.96 0.02 12.43
C ALA A 508 -12.41 -1.31 11.88
N MET A 509 -11.40 -1.29 10.99
CA MET A 509 -10.97 -2.49 10.26
C MET A 509 -10.66 -3.69 11.16
N GLY A 510 -9.85 -3.53 12.21
CA GLY A 510 -9.47 -4.67 13.04
C GLY A 510 -10.59 -5.21 13.92
N VAL A 511 -11.69 -4.47 14.13
CA VAL A 511 -12.91 -5.03 14.74
C VAL A 511 -13.44 -6.17 13.88
N PHE A 512 -13.54 -5.92 12.57
CA PHE A 512 -14.12 -6.87 11.61
C PHE A 512 -13.17 -8.01 11.26
N ILE A 513 -11.92 -7.71 10.94
CA ILE A 513 -10.97 -8.69 10.35
C ILE A 513 -9.87 -9.16 11.31
N GLY A 514 -9.70 -8.52 12.47
CA GLY A 514 -8.58 -8.78 13.39
C GLY A 514 -8.54 -10.20 13.94
N SER A 515 -9.70 -10.85 14.14
CA SER A 515 -9.78 -12.21 14.69
C SER A 515 -9.14 -13.30 13.81
N ALA A 516 -8.99 -13.07 12.50
CA ALA A 516 -8.42 -14.05 11.56
C ALA A 516 -6.87 -14.03 11.54
N VAL A 517 -6.23 -12.98 12.08
CA VAL A 517 -4.78 -12.76 12.00
C VAL A 517 -3.99 -13.94 12.58
N ILE A 518 -4.22 -14.23 13.86
CA ILE A 518 -3.48 -15.26 14.58
C ILE A 518 -3.80 -16.66 14.02
N PRO A 519 -5.07 -16.99 13.69
CA PRO A 519 -5.40 -18.21 12.95
C PRO A 519 -4.64 -18.43 11.64
N ILE A 520 -4.50 -17.39 10.81
CA ILE A 520 -3.70 -17.46 9.59
C ILE A 520 -2.21 -17.58 9.91
N ALA A 521 -1.69 -16.85 10.90
CA ALA A 521 -0.28 -16.95 11.27
C ALA A 521 0.10 -18.38 11.73
N PHE A 522 -0.73 -18.99 12.58
CA PHE A 522 -0.52 -20.34 13.10
C PHE A 522 -0.58 -21.42 12.01
N MET A 523 -1.30 -21.16 10.90
CA MET A 523 -1.37 -22.04 9.72
C MET A 523 0.01 -22.31 9.07
N LEU A 524 0.99 -21.41 9.22
CA LEU A 524 2.36 -21.69 8.78
C LEU A 524 3.32 -21.84 9.95
N LEU A 525 3.10 -21.17 11.07
CA LEU A 525 4.10 -21.12 12.14
C LEU A 525 4.01 -22.26 13.15
N TRP A 526 2.82 -22.83 13.37
CA TRP A 526 2.62 -23.77 14.48
C TRP A 526 2.11 -25.13 14.02
N ARG A 527 2.96 -26.15 14.15
CA ARG A 527 2.67 -27.51 13.70
C ARG A 527 1.49 -28.18 14.37
N LYS A 528 1.11 -27.76 15.60
CA LYS A 528 0.04 -28.36 16.40
C LYS A 528 -1.31 -27.65 16.24
N ALA A 529 -1.35 -26.51 15.54
CA ALA A 529 -2.56 -25.69 15.46
C ALA A 529 -3.65 -26.43 14.69
N ASN A 530 -4.87 -26.46 15.26
CA ASN A 530 -5.94 -27.29 14.75
C ASN A 530 -7.00 -26.50 13.97
N ALA A 531 -7.63 -27.17 12.99
CA ALA A 531 -8.67 -26.58 12.14
C ALA A 531 -9.89 -26.09 12.93
N PHE A 532 -10.30 -26.82 13.97
CA PHE A 532 -11.47 -26.48 14.80
C PHE A 532 -11.24 -25.16 15.56
N GLY A 533 -10.09 -25.01 16.21
CA GLY A 533 -9.71 -23.78 16.89
C GLY A 533 -9.53 -22.60 15.94
N ALA A 534 -9.00 -22.85 14.73
CA ALA A 534 -8.85 -21.80 13.72
C ALA A 534 -10.22 -21.22 13.31
N ILE A 535 -11.21 -22.07 13.05
CA ILE A 535 -12.58 -21.64 12.72
C ILE A 535 -13.22 -20.92 13.91
N LEU A 536 -13.22 -21.59 15.08
CA LEU A 536 -13.91 -21.07 16.27
C LEU A 536 -13.31 -19.74 16.71
N GLY A 537 -11.98 -19.63 16.73
CA GLY A 537 -11.30 -18.39 17.09
C GLY A 537 -11.63 -17.24 16.14
N THR A 538 -11.60 -17.51 14.84
CA THR A 538 -11.90 -16.48 13.83
C THR A 538 -13.34 -15.95 13.98
N ILE A 539 -14.33 -16.83 14.14
CA ILE A 539 -15.74 -16.44 14.23
C ILE A 539 -16.06 -15.81 15.60
N VAL A 540 -15.71 -16.48 16.69
CA VAL A 540 -16.01 -16.02 18.05
C VAL A 540 -15.29 -14.70 18.31
N GLY A 541 -14.05 -14.55 17.86
CA GLY A 541 -13.32 -13.30 18.04
C GLY A 541 -13.98 -12.11 17.33
N CYS A 542 -14.41 -12.29 16.08
CA CYS A 542 -15.11 -11.25 15.34
C CYS A 542 -16.43 -10.86 16.03
N LEU A 543 -17.24 -11.84 16.44
CA LEU A 543 -18.51 -11.59 17.12
C LEU A 543 -18.31 -10.85 18.45
N LEU A 544 -17.38 -11.31 19.30
CA LEU A 544 -17.07 -10.66 20.56
C LEU A 544 -16.48 -9.26 20.36
N GLY A 545 -15.66 -9.07 19.33
CA GLY A 545 -15.12 -7.77 18.93
C GLY A 545 -16.23 -6.77 18.57
N ILE A 546 -17.17 -7.18 17.71
CA ILE A 546 -18.32 -6.36 17.31
C ILE A 546 -19.23 -6.06 18.51
N VAL A 547 -19.56 -7.06 19.32
CA VAL A 547 -20.40 -6.88 20.52
C VAL A 547 -19.74 -5.90 21.48
N THR A 548 -18.44 -6.04 21.73
CA THR A 548 -17.69 -5.13 22.63
C THR A 548 -17.67 -3.71 22.06
N TRP A 549 -17.37 -3.56 20.77
CA TRP A 549 -17.32 -2.26 20.10
C TRP A 549 -18.64 -1.49 20.24
N LEU A 550 -19.76 -2.14 19.93
CA LEU A 550 -21.09 -1.53 20.02
C LEU A 550 -21.53 -1.29 21.48
N SER A 551 -21.18 -2.21 22.40
CA SER A 551 -21.51 -2.08 23.81
C SER A 551 -20.78 -0.92 24.46
N VAL A 552 -19.47 -0.78 24.22
CA VAL A 552 -18.67 0.34 24.74
C VAL A 552 -19.20 1.67 24.18
N ALA A 553 -19.57 1.73 22.89
CA ALA A 553 -20.19 2.93 22.33
C ALA A 553 -21.50 3.30 23.04
N ARG A 554 -22.34 2.30 23.36
CA ARG A 554 -23.63 2.51 24.04
C ARG A 554 -23.47 2.92 25.51
N VAL A 555 -22.48 2.35 26.21
CA VAL A 555 -22.22 2.58 27.63
C VAL A 555 -21.58 3.95 27.86
N GLU A 556 -20.53 4.29 27.10
CA GLU A 556 -19.78 5.54 27.27
C GLU A 556 -20.55 6.77 26.76
N TYR A 557 -21.28 6.62 25.65
CA TYR A 557 -21.88 7.77 24.95
C TYR A 557 -23.41 7.74 24.90
N GLY A 558 -24.06 6.73 25.49
CA GLY A 558 -25.52 6.66 25.60
C GLY A 558 -26.28 6.34 24.29
N ARG A 559 -25.59 6.27 23.14
CA ARG A 559 -26.19 6.02 21.81
C ARG A 559 -25.22 5.28 20.90
N VAL A 560 -25.74 4.62 19.87
CA VAL A 560 -24.95 3.92 18.83
C VAL A 560 -25.22 4.57 17.48
N ASN A 561 -24.23 5.28 16.95
CA ASN A 561 -24.24 5.94 15.64
C ASN A 561 -22.80 6.10 15.12
N LEU A 562 -22.60 6.60 13.89
CA LEU A 562 -21.26 6.73 13.29
C LEU A 562 -20.29 7.57 14.11
N ASP A 563 -20.76 8.63 14.77
CA ASP A 563 -19.93 9.48 15.63
C ASP A 563 -19.43 8.71 16.86
N THR A 564 -20.33 8.06 17.60
CA THR A 564 -19.99 7.33 18.83
C THR A 564 -19.17 6.07 18.56
N THR A 565 -19.50 5.30 17.52
CA THR A 565 -18.72 4.12 17.13
C THR A 565 -17.35 4.49 16.56
N GLY A 566 -17.21 5.70 16.03
CA GLY A 566 -15.98 6.31 15.51
C GLY A 566 -14.97 6.75 16.58
N ARG A 567 -15.35 6.74 17.86
CA ARG A 567 -14.48 7.22 18.94
C ARG A 567 -13.41 6.19 19.31
N ASN A 568 -12.29 6.69 19.82
CA ASN A 568 -11.12 5.88 20.16
C ASN A 568 -11.43 4.77 21.18
N ALA A 569 -12.26 5.02 22.20
CA ALA A 569 -12.54 4.02 23.24
C ALA A 569 -13.30 2.78 22.71
N PRO A 570 -14.44 2.92 22.00
CA PRO A 570 -15.08 1.80 21.32
C PRO A 570 -14.15 1.08 20.34
N MET A 571 -13.43 1.83 19.51
CA MET A 571 -12.53 1.25 18.51
C MET A 571 -11.42 0.43 19.16
N LEU A 572 -10.78 0.96 20.20
CA LEU A 572 -9.74 0.26 20.97
C LEU A 572 -10.26 -1.06 21.53
N ALA A 573 -11.39 -1.02 22.23
CA ALA A 573 -11.97 -2.19 22.87
C ALA A 573 -12.35 -3.27 21.84
N GLY A 574 -13.04 -2.89 20.76
CA GLY A 574 -13.44 -3.81 19.70
C GLY A 574 -12.26 -4.47 18.99
N ASN A 575 -11.25 -3.68 18.61
CA ASN A 575 -10.05 -4.17 17.93
C ASN A 575 -9.28 -5.16 18.81
N LEU A 576 -9.03 -4.80 20.08
CA LEU A 576 -8.30 -5.65 21.02
C LEU A 576 -9.04 -6.95 21.29
N VAL A 577 -10.35 -6.88 21.59
CA VAL A 577 -11.13 -8.10 21.82
C VAL A 577 -11.12 -8.98 20.59
N SER A 578 -11.30 -8.44 19.38
CA SER A 578 -11.32 -9.22 18.13
C SER A 578 -10.06 -10.05 17.94
N ILE A 579 -8.88 -9.42 17.97
CA ILE A 579 -7.61 -10.12 17.74
C ILE A 579 -7.23 -11.05 18.89
N LEU A 580 -7.37 -10.62 20.15
CA LEU A 580 -6.89 -11.35 21.31
C LEU A 580 -7.74 -12.59 21.57
N THR A 581 -9.07 -12.46 21.50
CA THR A 581 -9.96 -13.61 21.69
C THR A 581 -9.84 -14.61 20.55
N GLY A 582 -9.69 -14.14 19.30
CA GLY A 582 -9.47 -15.03 18.16
C GLY A 582 -8.19 -15.86 18.28
N GLY A 583 -7.09 -15.23 18.73
CA GLY A 583 -5.85 -15.94 19.03
C GLY A 583 -5.94 -16.88 20.22
N ALA A 584 -6.53 -16.42 21.33
CA ALA A 584 -6.66 -17.20 22.55
C ALA A 584 -7.50 -18.47 22.35
N VAL A 585 -8.67 -18.35 21.70
CA VAL A 585 -9.55 -19.48 21.39
C VAL A 585 -8.82 -20.49 20.49
N HIS A 586 -8.14 -20.02 19.43
CA HIS A 586 -7.39 -20.92 18.56
C HIS A 586 -6.24 -21.62 19.30
N ALA A 587 -5.51 -20.89 20.16
CA ALA A 587 -4.44 -21.46 20.96
C ALA A 587 -4.95 -22.52 21.93
N VAL A 588 -5.97 -22.20 22.74
CA VAL A 588 -6.56 -23.13 23.71
C VAL A 588 -7.09 -24.39 23.03
N CYS A 589 -7.87 -24.24 21.96
CA CYS A 589 -8.37 -25.39 21.21
C CYS A 589 -7.23 -26.25 20.65
N SER A 590 -6.13 -25.64 20.20
CA SER A 590 -4.97 -26.34 19.67
C SER A 590 -4.14 -27.04 20.74
N PHE A 591 -4.10 -26.53 21.97
CA PHE A 591 -3.51 -27.24 23.11
C PHE A 591 -4.38 -28.41 23.57
N LEU A 592 -5.70 -28.25 23.57
CA LEU A 592 -6.63 -29.30 23.96
C LEU A 592 -6.71 -30.44 22.93
N ARG A 593 -6.63 -30.12 21.63
CA ARG A 593 -6.72 -31.08 20.53
C ARG A 593 -5.63 -30.82 19.47
N PRO A 594 -4.35 -31.07 19.79
CA PRO A 594 -3.25 -30.76 18.89
C PRO A 594 -3.32 -31.60 17.61
N GLN A 595 -3.11 -30.96 16.45
CA GLN A 595 -2.99 -31.63 15.15
C GLN A 595 -1.54 -31.58 14.70
N ASN A 596 -0.77 -32.68 14.77
CA ASN A 596 0.62 -32.68 14.31
C ASN A 596 0.69 -32.71 12.78
N TYR A 597 0.86 -31.54 12.16
CA TYR A 597 0.90 -31.37 10.71
C TYR A 597 2.35 -31.19 10.18
N ASP A 598 2.64 -31.76 9.02
CA ASP A 598 3.97 -31.84 8.39
C ASP A 598 4.13 -30.97 7.11
N TRP A 599 3.05 -30.31 6.66
CA TRP A 599 3.02 -29.45 5.46
C TRP A 599 3.30 -30.17 4.14
N GLU A 600 3.17 -31.49 4.06
CA GLU A 600 3.34 -32.21 2.79
C GLU A 600 2.25 -31.83 1.77
N THR A 601 0.98 -31.86 2.17
CA THR A 601 -0.15 -31.55 1.25
C THR A 601 -0.11 -30.11 0.74
N THR A 602 0.48 -29.16 1.49
CA THR A 602 0.68 -27.77 1.02
C THR A 602 1.78 -27.65 -0.04
N ARG A 603 2.73 -28.60 -0.09
CA ARG A 603 3.77 -28.64 -1.14
C ARG A 603 3.26 -29.25 -2.44
N GLU A 604 2.22 -30.08 -2.35
CA GLU A 604 1.56 -30.76 -3.48
C GLU A 604 0.59 -29.87 -4.27
N ILE A 605 0.38 -28.62 -3.85
CA ILE A 605 -0.45 -27.67 -4.61
C ILE A 605 0.06 -27.59 -6.06
N THR A 606 -0.84 -27.77 -7.02
CA THR A 606 -0.47 -27.88 -8.44
C THR A 606 -0.54 -26.54 -9.15
N VAL A 607 0.53 -26.21 -9.87
CA VAL A 607 0.53 -25.12 -10.87
C VAL A 607 -0.28 -25.54 -12.10
N VAL A 608 -1.01 -24.60 -12.69
CA VAL A 608 -1.88 -24.85 -13.84
C VAL A 608 -1.03 -25.07 -15.10
N GLU A 609 0.02 -24.28 -15.25
CA GLU A 609 0.94 -24.32 -16.39
C GLU A 609 2.37 -24.48 -15.85
N LYS A 610 3.08 -25.55 -16.24
CA LYS A 610 4.48 -25.76 -15.84
C LYS A 610 5.38 -24.78 -16.60
N GLU A 611 5.72 -23.67 -15.99
CA GLU A 611 6.75 -22.77 -16.52
C GLU A 611 8.15 -23.36 -16.29
N ARG A 612 9.06 -23.14 -17.26
CA ARG A 612 10.47 -23.48 -17.09
C ARG A 612 11.05 -22.49 -16.07
N SER A 613 11.10 -22.90 -14.81
CA SER A 613 11.72 -22.12 -13.74
C SER A 613 13.15 -21.74 -14.13
N GLU A 614 13.40 -20.46 -14.35
CA GLU A 614 14.77 -19.91 -14.50
C GLU A 614 15.52 -19.88 -13.16
N LEU A 615 14.84 -20.18 -12.05
CA LEU A 615 15.44 -20.20 -10.71
C LEU A 615 16.24 -21.50 -10.52
N GLU A 616 17.46 -21.35 -10.03
CA GLU A 616 18.32 -22.47 -9.67
C GLU A 616 17.72 -23.30 -8.52
N VAL A 617 17.84 -24.63 -8.61
CA VAL A 617 17.37 -25.56 -7.56
C VAL A 617 17.96 -25.22 -6.18
N ASP A 618 19.16 -24.62 -6.17
CA ASP A 618 19.88 -24.16 -4.99
C ASP A 618 19.14 -23.07 -4.19
N GLU A 619 18.21 -22.33 -4.81
CA GLU A 619 17.42 -21.29 -4.15
C GLU A 619 16.40 -21.83 -3.14
N PHE A 620 15.89 -23.04 -3.38
CA PHE A 620 14.87 -23.68 -2.56
C PHE A 620 15.46 -24.60 -1.50
N LYS A 621 16.80 -24.64 -1.34
CA LYS A 621 17.44 -25.43 -0.28
C LYS A 621 16.95 -24.98 1.09
N GLU A 622 16.45 -25.95 1.86
CA GLU A 622 15.89 -25.76 3.20
C GLU A 622 16.83 -24.96 4.11
N GLU A 623 18.13 -25.24 4.06
CA GLU A 623 19.16 -24.57 4.86
C GLU A 623 19.21 -23.05 4.59
N LYS A 624 19.18 -22.64 3.31
CA LYS A 624 19.18 -21.21 2.94
C LYS A 624 17.92 -20.51 3.43
N LEU A 625 16.76 -21.16 3.30
CA LEU A 625 15.48 -20.61 3.75
C LEU A 625 15.41 -20.49 5.27
N ILE A 626 15.95 -21.45 6.02
CA ILE A 626 16.06 -21.37 7.48
C ILE A 626 16.99 -20.23 7.89
N ASN A 627 18.13 -20.07 7.22
CA ASN A 627 19.06 -18.97 7.51
C ASN A 627 18.43 -17.60 7.20
N ALA A 628 17.74 -17.47 6.06
CA ALA A 628 16.98 -16.28 5.70
C ALA A 628 15.89 -15.96 6.74
N LYS A 629 15.16 -16.98 7.22
CA LYS A 629 14.17 -16.83 8.30
C LYS A 629 14.80 -16.34 9.60
N LYS A 630 15.89 -16.97 10.06
CA LYS A 630 16.59 -16.55 11.28
C LYS A 630 17.06 -15.10 11.17
N TRP A 631 17.56 -14.71 10.00
CA TRP A 631 18.01 -13.35 9.72
C TRP A 631 16.87 -12.34 9.82
N ILE A 632 15.74 -12.58 9.15
CA ILE A 632 14.62 -11.62 9.18
C ILE A 632 13.95 -11.55 10.55
N ILE A 633 13.87 -12.66 11.29
CA ILE A 633 13.39 -12.63 12.68
C ILE A 633 14.30 -11.76 13.54
N LYS A 634 15.62 -11.96 13.46
CA LYS A 634 16.60 -11.19 14.24
C LYS A 634 16.49 -9.68 13.97
N TRP A 635 16.53 -9.28 12.70
CA TRP A 635 16.51 -7.86 12.33
C TRP A 635 15.13 -7.23 12.39
N GLY A 636 14.09 -7.98 12.03
CA GLY A 636 12.70 -7.54 12.13
C GLY A 636 12.29 -7.27 13.58
N VAL A 637 12.53 -8.23 14.49
CA VAL A 637 12.24 -8.04 15.93
C VAL A 637 13.12 -6.95 16.54
N GLY A 638 14.42 -6.92 16.18
CA GLY A 638 15.33 -5.87 16.64
C GLY A 638 14.84 -4.46 16.23
N PHE A 639 14.45 -4.28 14.98
CA PHE A 639 13.91 -3.00 14.50
C PHE A 639 12.56 -2.67 15.14
N THR A 640 11.64 -3.64 15.25
CA THR A 640 10.36 -3.43 15.95
C THR A 640 10.58 -2.98 17.38
N PHE A 641 11.52 -3.58 18.12
CA PHE A 641 11.85 -3.15 19.48
C PHE A 641 12.40 -1.72 19.50
N VAL A 642 13.31 -1.38 18.58
CA VAL A 642 13.89 -0.03 18.49
C VAL A 642 12.80 1.02 18.24
N ILE A 643 11.90 0.77 17.30
CA ILE A 643 10.89 1.74 16.90
C ILE A 643 9.71 1.80 17.87
N VAL A 644 9.22 0.67 18.37
CA VAL A 644 7.96 0.65 19.15
C VAL A 644 8.20 0.81 20.65
N VAL A 645 9.38 0.39 21.13
CA VAL A 645 9.71 0.39 22.56
C VAL A 645 10.79 1.41 22.87
N LEU A 646 11.97 1.28 22.25
CA LEU A 646 13.13 2.07 22.63
C LEU A 646 12.93 3.56 22.33
N TRP A 647 12.53 3.93 21.11
CA TRP A 647 12.36 5.34 20.73
C TRP A 647 11.30 6.04 21.60
N PRO A 648 10.07 5.50 21.80
CA PRO A 648 9.10 6.13 22.68
C PRO A 648 9.63 6.29 24.08
N VAL A 649 10.21 5.23 24.68
CA VAL A 649 10.78 5.28 26.04
C VAL A 649 11.86 6.35 26.16
N LEU A 650 12.78 6.44 25.19
CA LEU A 650 13.83 7.47 25.17
C LEU A 650 13.28 8.89 24.98
N SER A 651 12.09 9.03 24.41
CA SER A 651 11.42 10.33 24.24
C SER A 651 10.60 10.77 25.45
N LEU A 652 10.23 9.87 26.38
CA LEU A 652 9.43 10.21 27.57
C LEU A 652 10.09 11.24 28.49
N PRO A 653 11.41 11.16 28.80
CA PRO A 653 12.08 12.13 29.66
C PRO A 653 12.05 13.55 29.11
N ALA A 654 11.95 13.72 27.78
CA ALA A 654 11.87 15.04 27.17
C ALA A 654 10.60 15.79 27.62
N ARG A 655 9.50 15.06 27.91
CA ARG A 655 8.16 15.60 28.16
C ARG A 655 7.70 16.54 27.04
N ASP A 656 8.11 17.81 27.06
CA ASP A 656 7.97 18.74 25.95
C ASP A 656 9.29 18.83 25.18
N PHE A 657 9.23 18.69 23.85
CA PHE A 657 10.43 18.79 23.03
C PHE A 657 11.02 20.18 23.12
N SER A 658 12.34 20.24 23.36
CA SER A 658 13.09 21.48 23.17
C SER A 658 13.19 21.81 21.69
N LYS A 659 13.52 23.07 21.37
CA LYS A 659 13.83 23.48 20.00
C LYS A 659 14.89 22.58 19.34
N GLY A 660 15.92 22.20 20.09
CA GLY A 660 16.97 21.29 19.62
C GLY A 660 16.43 19.90 19.32
N TYR A 661 15.62 19.33 20.23
CA TYR A 661 15.02 18.02 20.04
C TYR A 661 14.09 17.99 18.82
N PHE A 662 13.23 18.99 18.66
CA PHE A 662 12.36 19.10 17.48
C PHE A 662 13.15 19.32 16.18
N THR A 663 14.28 20.04 16.25
CA THR A 663 15.17 20.18 15.08
C THR A 663 15.74 18.82 14.66
N VAL A 664 16.17 18.00 15.62
CA VAL A 664 16.61 16.62 15.34
C VAL A 664 15.45 15.80 14.74
N TRP A 665 14.23 15.92 15.27
CA TRP A 665 13.04 15.26 14.70
C TRP A 665 12.82 15.62 13.23
N ALA A 666 12.86 16.92 12.91
CA ALA A 666 12.71 17.40 11.54
C ALA A 666 13.85 16.92 10.62
N VAL A 667 15.10 16.93 11.11
CA VAL A 667 16.26 16.40 10.37
C VAL A 667 16.09 14.91 10.10
N VAL A 668 15.60 14.12 11.05
CA VAL A 668 15.32 12.70 10.86
C VAL A 668 14.22 12.50 9.80
N ALA A 669 13.15 13.29 9.83
CA ALA A 669 12.12 13.27 8.80
C ALA A 669 12.67 13.60 7.40
N ILE A 670 13.51 14.64 7.28
CA ILE A 670 14.15 15.01 6.01
C ILE A 670 15.09 13.91 5.53
N ALA A 671 16.03 13.47 6.38
CA ALA A 671 17.07 12.52 6.02
C ALA A 671 16.48 11.15 5.69
N TRP A 672 15.61 10.62 6.54
CA TRP A 672 15.02 9.30 6.33
C TRP A 672 14.06 9.31 5.13
N GLY A 673 13.21 10.33 5.02
CA GLY A 673 12.34 10.50 3.85
C GLY A 673 13.13 10.55 2.54
N THR A 674 14.25 11.27 2.52
CA THR A 674 15.10 11.43 1.32
C THR A 674 15.91 10.18 1.00
N ILE A 675 16.55 9.56 2.00
CA ILE A 675 17.33 8.33 1.82
C ILE A 675 16.42 7.19 1.41
N GLY A 676 15.27 7.03 2.06
CA GLY A 676 14.28 6.02 1.71
C GLY A 676 13.77 6.19 0.28
N SER A 677 13.48 7.44 -0.10
CA SER A 677 13.15 7.80 -1.48
C SER A 677 14.26 7.37 -2.44
N ALA A 678 15.51 7.78 -2.21
CA ALA A 678 16.63 7.45 -3.08
C ALA A 678 16.81 5.93 -3.25
N VAL A 679 16.71 5.16 -2.16
CA VAL A 679 16.88 3.70 -2.21
C VAL A 679 15.80 3.03 -3.05
N ILE A 680 14.52 3.35 -2.83
CA ILE A 680 13.42 2.74 -3.58
C ILE A 680 13.38 3.22 -5.04
N ILE A 681 13.93 4.39 -5.32
CA ILE A 681 14.05 4.92 -6.68
C ILE A 681 15.19 4.23 -7.44
N VAL A 682 16.39 4.17 -6.86
CA VAL A 682 17.62 3.77 -7.55
C VAL A 682 17.85 2.26 -7.55
N LEU A 683 17.49 1.56 -6.47
CA LEU A 683 17.81 0.13 -6.33
C LEU A 683 17.08 -0.76 -7.34
N PRO A 684 15.75 -0.65 -7.55
CA PRO A 684 15.06 -1.48 -8.55
C PRO A 684 15.53 -1.21 -9.98
N LEU A 685 15.97 0.03 -10.24
CA LEU A 685 16.56 0.45 -11.50
C LEU A 685 17.86 -0.29 -11.78
N ALA A 686 18.79 -0.23 -10.83
CA ALA A 686 20.08 -0.89 -10.94
C ALA A 686 19.89 -2.40 -11.16
N GLU A 687 18.93 -3.01 -10.45
CA GLU A 687 18.59 -4.43 -10.59
C GLU A 687 17.99 -4.82 -11.95
N SER A 688 17.28 -3.88 -12.60
CA SER A 688 16.56 -4.08 -13.87
C SER A 688 17.30 -3.54 -15.09
N TRP A 689 18.45 -2.88 -14.90
CA TRP A 689 19.17 -2.14 -15.94
C TRP A 689 19.54 -3.02 -17.15
N GLN A 690 20.04 -4.24 -16.90
CA GLN A 690 20.37 -5.19 -17.97
C GLN A 690 19.16 -5.54 -18.84
N THR A 691 18.01 -5.83 -18.21
CA THR A 691 16.76 -6.12 -18.94
C THR A 691 16.28 -4.91 -19.73
N ILE A 692 16.39 -3.70 -19.15
CA ILE A 692 16.04 -2.45 -19.84
C ILE A 692 16.95 -2.24 -21.06
N GLN A 693 18.26 -2.46 -20.92
CA GLN A 693 19.21 -2.39 -22.03
C GLN A 693 18.87 -3.40 -23.13
N SER A 694 18.58 -4.66 -22.79
CA SER A 694 18.18 -5.67 -23.78
C SER A 694 16.90 -5.30 -24.52
N VAL A 695 15.91 -4.70 -23.84
CA VAL A 695 14.69 -4.20 -24.50
C VAL A 695 15.00 -3.01 -25.40
N MET A 696 15.81 -2.05 -24.95
CA MET A 696 16.18 -0.89 -25.78
C MET A 696 16.98 -1.31 -27.00
N ILE A 697 17.99 -2.16 -26.83
CA ILE A 697 18.79 -2.71 -27.93
C ILE A 697 17.87 -3.50 -28.88
N GLY A 698 17.01 -4.38 -28.37
CA GLY A 698 16.05 -5.11 -29.22
C GLY A 698 15.00 -4.24 -29.93
N MET A 699 14.77 -3.00 -29.48
CA MET A 699 13.94 -2.01 -30.19
C MET A 699 14.69 -1.35 -31.36
N PHE A 700 16.02 -1.25 -31.29
CA PHE A 700 16.86 -0.55 -32.27
C PHE A 700 17.68 -1.48 -33.19
N THR A 701 18.01 -2.69 -32.75
CA THR A 701 18.68 -3.72 -33.54
C THR A 701 17.84 -5.00 -33.61
N ASN A 702 17.75 -5.58 -34.80
CA ASN A 702 16.99 -6.79 -35.10
C ASN A 702 17.71 -8.09 -34.62
N ASP A 703 18.54 -7.98 -33.58
CA ASP A 703 19.51 -9.00 -33.14
C ASP A 703 18.84 -10.28 -32.65
N LYS A 704 17.55 -10.22 -32.30
CA LYS A 704 16.78 -11.40 -31.89
C LYS A 704 16.36 -12.30 -33.06
N LEU A 705 16.30 -11.77 -34.28
CA LEU A 705 16.17 -12.60 -35.48
C LEU A 705 17.46 -13.40 -35.69
N VAL A 706 18.61 -12.74 -35.53
CA VAL A 706 19.94 -13.35 -35.64
C VAL A 706 20.13 -14.40 -34.55
N GLY A 707 19.83 -14.09 -33.29
CA GLY A 707 19.95 -15.05 -32.19
C GLY A 707 18.99 -16.26 -32.30
N LYS A 708 17.77 -16.08 -32.84
CA LYS A 708 16.87 -17.20 -33.13
C LYS A 708 17.35 -18.04 -34.31
N ILE A 709 17.96 -17.42 -35.33
CA ILE A 709 18.59 -18.12 -36.45
C ILE A 709 19.77 -18.95 -35.94
N ASP A 710 20.61 -18.39 -35.06
CA ASP A 710 21.75 -19.09 -34.47
C ASP A 710 21.31 -20.27 -33.60
N GLU A 711 20.26 -20.12 -32.78
CA GLU A 711 19.71 -21.22 -31.98
C GLU A 711 19.09 -22.33 -32.85
N LEU A 712 18.40 -21.96 -33.94
CA LEU A 712 17.86 -22.90 -34.92
C LEU A 712 18.97 -23.64 -35.66
N ASN A 713 20.03 -22.94 -36.06
CA ASN A 713 21.21 -23.53 -36.70
C ASN A 713 21.91 -24.54 -35.79
N LEU A 714 22.06 -24.21 -34.50
CA LEU A 714 22.71 -25.08 -33.54
C LEU A 714 21.88 -26.35 -33.25
N LYS A 715 20.55 -26.21 -33.15
CA LYS A 715 19.62 -27.35 -33.06
C LYS A 715 19.65 -28.23 -34.31
N LEU A 716 19.70 -27.61 -35.49
CA LEU A 716 19.78 -28.32 -36.77
C LEU A 716 21.09 -29.11 -36.88
N GLU A 717 22.24 -28.52 -36.54
CA GLU A 717 23.52 -29.24 -36.50
C GLU A 717 23.53 -30.41 -35.52
N THR A 718 22.90 -30.23 -34.35
CA THR A 718 22.80 -31.29 -33.33
C THR A 718 21.94 -32.46 -33.83
N ILE A 719 20.84 -32.18 -34.53
CA ILE A 719 19.96 -33.20 -35.13
C ILE A 719 20.69 -33.92 -36.28
N ILE A 720 21.41 -33.18 -37.12
CA ILE A 720 22.20 -33.75 -38.23
C ILE A 720 23.25 -34.72 -37.69
N LYS A 721 23.97 -34.37 -36.62
CA LYS A 721 24.96 -35.25 -35.98
C LYS A 721 24.37 -36.45 -35.25
N ALA A 722 23.12 -36.36 -34.78
CA ALA A 722 22.45 -37.43 -34.05
C ALA A 722 21.79 -38.48 -34.96
N VAL A 723 21.63 -38.20 -36.27
CA VAL A 723 20.97 -39.09 -37.23
C VAL A 723 21.87 -39.29 -38.46
N PRO A 724 22.59 -40.43 -38.57
CA PRO A 724 23.55 -40.68 -39.65
C PRO A 724 22.97 -40.58 -41.07
N ASP A 725 21.70 -40.96 -41.23
CA ASP A 725 20.98 -40.87 -42.51
C ASP A 725 20.62 -39.42 -42.89
N ALA A 726 20.40 -38.55 -41.90
CA ALA A 726 20.10 -37.13 -42.14
C ALA A 726 21.35 -36.36 -42.60
N GLU A 727 22.52 -36.69 -42.04
CA GLU A 727 23.80 -36.13 -42.50
C GLU A 727 24.11 -36.52 -43.95
N ARG A 728 23.84 -37.77 -44.33
CA ARG A 728 24.03 -38.24 -45.71
C ARG A 728 23.09 -37.54 -46.71
N ILE A 729 21.81 -37.34 -46.35
CA ILE A 729 20.84 -36.60 -47.18
C ILE A 729 21.21 -35.12 -47.30
N TYR A 730 21.62 -34.48 -46.20
CA TYR A 730 22.05 -33.08 -46.18
C TYR A 730 23.30 -32.85 -47.06
N LEU A 731 24.29 -33.74 -46.99
CA LEU A 731 25.48 -33.68 -47.85
C LEU A 731 25.15 -33.91 -49.34
N LEU A 732 24.18 -34.79 -49.64
CA LEU A 732 23.68 -35.02 -51.00
C LEU A 732 22.95 -33.80 -51.57
N GLU A 733 22.11 -33.12 -50.78
CA GLU A 733 21.44 -31.87 -51.19
C GLU A 733 22.43 -30.72 -51.34
N LYS A 734 23.39 -30.58 -50.42
CA LYS A 734 24.46 -29.58 -50.51
C LYS A 734 25.35 -29.80 -51.74
N GLY A 735 25.59 -31.07 -52.11
CA GLY A 735 26.25 -31.46 -53.35
C GLY A 735 25.43 -31.12 -54.60
N LYS A 736 24.10 -31.31 -54.57
CA LYS A 736 23.20 -30.90 -55.67
C LYS A 736 23.16 -29.38 -55.85
N MET A 737 23.14 -28.60 -54.76
CA MET A 737 23.18 -27.14 -54.82
C MET A 737 24.50 -26.63 -55.41
N LYS A 738 25.65 -27.18 -54.99
CA LYS A 738 26.94 -26.85 -55.64
C LYS A 738 26.98 -27.24 -57.11
N LYS A 739 26.39 -28.38 -57.51
CA LYS A 739 26.31 -28.77 -58.92
C LYS A 739 25.45 -27.80 -59.74
N ASN A 740 24.32 -27.36 -59.19
CA ASN A 740 23.46 -26.35 -59.83
C ASN A 740 24.15 -24.99 -59.98
N GLU A 741 24.92 -24.55 -58.98
CA GLU A 741 25.75 -23.34 -59.07
C GLU A 741 26.87 -23.47 -60.12
N THR A 742 27.47 -24.65 -60.25
CA THR A 742 28.54 -24.86 -61.25
C THR A 742 27.99 -24.96 -62.68
N SER A 743 26.77 -25.49 -62.87
CA SER A 743 26.09 -25.51 -64.17
C SER A 743 25.50 -24.17 -64.62
N LEU A 744 25.50 -23.16 -63.74
CA LEU A 744 25.13 -21.77 -64.07
C LEU A 744 26.34 -20.92 -64.49
N ILE A 745 27.55 -21.48 -64.49
CA ILE A 745 28.82 -20.79 -64.81
C ILE A 745 29.50 -21.38 -66.07
N VAL A 746 28.83 -22.24 -66.84
CA VAL A 746 29.29 -22.70 -68.17
C VAL A 746 28.31 -22.29 -69.25
#